data_AF-A0A7T5JRE5-F1
#
_entry.id   AF-A0A7T5JRE5-F1
#
_cell.length_a   1.000
_cell.length_b   1.000
_cell.length_c   1.000
_cell.angle_alpha   90.00
_cell.angle_beta   90.00
_cell.angle_gamma   90.00
#
_symmetry.space_group_name_H-M   'P 1'
#
loop_
_entity.id
_entity.type
_entity.pdbx_description
1 polymer ?
#
loop_
_entity_poly.entity_id
_entity_poly.type
_entity_poly.pdbx_seq_one_letter_code
_entity_poly.pdbx_strand_id
1 'polypeptide(L)'
;MRLDEGRLAESLKECIDLERYNPADIGEQIDEVTTVSRKNTQFGFKSRVLYVNDLTSGVGRAKKQIIYLLEIRNIGLEASEVWHKSPSLSFLRMVLDYFFYDYFVQSKTRVVKNKKEVELLKKYKEDGAQFIRRVARVYFGMIQELLQESKRTGDIGSVVTAENSQYYMNNLLEKIDDISTRTYEGNNPFGSILIMSEDTLNSSESLVNYVIKFRDDDRIPLDDSKRIRKLLEPTNGQTNLSLIADHRLVYGMGSINWADIDEELLFDVQVKGLSKYSLSLIVTNEKLSRYGTLVTENDTTIYKTERKLEILRRVLIDVVFKTPKIGENGYTPERFKRLVESQFYEDDSEFYASKVENLEKVVRKAAEQKYGTIVVITDTDTAAKEVTTLKMQSTLIEPTPIKLEHVRHLTSIDGAIYFDTNGNCHAIGVILDGIAKEGIGDSSRGARYNSAYRYMEKLKSMDKKCVIAIISEDGMVNLIPELDDEDKVFTLFQQIIDLINEEDEDKIEALSAFQDEVLNYHDIDFDLFMKVADAHFSKEEYEDTIEFVNKGLESARNSYVQTKYYRLLAQAHYRAAMAQRSSNVEKYLYHMNQVIDASNLFLDRDPEEELVANDFNVRAIAFHNVLEMTEDEHKRRLYSDMSESDYDRAIELEPSSAIIRANRAILLNALGRMDAALDDWVVAELLEKDGTYVEKIMNVLRENINLLEGCYDTYEKVKVSLEDSAQLSDAFKNLLGELEMQDPSIAATLRDSDD
;
A
#
# COMPACT_ATOMS: atom_id res chain seq x y z
N MET A 1 -3.88 -3.67 -15.12
CA MET A 1 -2.59 -4.26 -14.67
C MET A 1 -1.49 -3.87 -15.65
N ARG A 2 -0.46 -3.17 -15.19
CA ARG A 2 0.78 -2.90 -15.93
C ARG A 2 1.91 -3.63 -15.22
N LEU A 3 2.78 -4.31 -15.97
CA LEU A 3 3.99 -4.93 -15.43
C LEU A 3 5.15 -3.98 -15.74
N ASP A 4 5.84 -3.52 -14.69
CA ASP A 4 7.07 -2.74 -14.82
C ASP A 4 8.28 -3.67 -14.63
N GLU A 5 9.11 -3.75 -15.65
CA GLU A 5 10.24 -4.67 -15.72
C GLU A 5 11.52 -4.09 -15.07
N GLY A 6 11.60 -2.77 -14.91
CA GLY A 6 12.82 -2.07 -14.47
C GLY A 6 13.21 -2.38 -13.04
N ARG A 7 12.25 -2.26 -12.11
CA ARG A 7 12.49 -2.45 -10.66
C ARG A 7 12.96 -3.84 -10.28
N LEU A 8 12.44 -4.88 -10.95
CA LEU A 8 12.87 -6.26 -10.67
C LEU A 8 14.32 -6.49 -11.12
N ALA A 9 14.73 -5.88 -12.24
CA ALA A 9 16.11 -5.96 -12.71
C ALA A 9 17.08 -5.23 -11.77
N GLU A 10 16.66 -4.10 -11.19
CA GLU A 10 17.45 -3.35 -10.18
C GLU A 10 17.64 -4.13 -8.88
N SER A 11 16.58 -4.67 -8.27
CA SER A 11 16.71 -5.46 -7.03
C SER A 11 17.54 -6.74 -7.22
N LEU A 12 17.45 -7.37 -8.40
CA LEU A 12 18.31 -8.51 -8.76
C LEU A 12 19.77 -8.09 -8.99
N LYS A 13 19.99 -6.90 -9.56
CA LYS A 13 21.33 -6.32 -9.73
C LYS A 13 21.97 -6.05 -8.36
N GLU A 14 21.26 -5.46 -7.41
CA GLU A 14 21.73 -5.27 -6.02
C GLU A 14 22.12 -6.59 -5.35
N CYS A 15 21.28 -7.63 -5.47
CA CYS A 15 21.59 -8.97 -4.95
C CYS A 15 22.84 -9.60 -5.59
N ILE A 16 23.11 -9.30 -6.86
CA ILE A 16 24.29 -9.78 -7.59
C ILE A 16 25.53 -8.94 -7.27
N ASP A 17 25.37 -7.64 -7.02
CA ASP A 17 26.46 -6.73 -6.67
C ASP A 17 26.90 -6.90 -5.21
N LEU A 18 25.99 -7.32 -4.30
CA LEU A 18 26.32 -7.77 -2.94
C LEU A 18 27.29 -8.98 -2.92
N GLU A 19 27.42 -9.75 -4.00
CA GLU A 19 28.45 -10.80 -4.13
C GLU A 19 29.89 -10.25 -4.26
N ARG A 20 30.07 -8.93 -4.43
CA ARG A 20 31.40 -8.30 -4.51
C ARG A 20 31.93 -7.78 -3.18
N TYR A 21 31.10 -7.74 -2.14
CA TYR A 21 31.57 -7.40 -0.80
C TYR A 21 32.11 -8.65 -0.11
N ASN A 22 33.36 -8.58 0.28
CA ASN A 22 34.02 -9.62 1.05
C ASN A 22 33.34 -9.67 2.44
N PRO A 23 32.88 -10.84 2.93
CA PRO A 23 32.24 -10.95 4.25
C PRO A 23 33.12 -10.56 5.45
N ALA A 24 34.38 -10.15 5.20
CA ALA A 24 35.30 -9.63 6.20
C ALA A 24 35.11 -8.12 6.47
N ASP A 25 34.33 -7.40 5.65
CA ASP A 25 34.13 -5.94 5.77
C ASP A 25 32.75 -5.57 6.37
N ILE A 26 31.96 -6.55 6.78
CA ILE A 26 30.70 -6.34 7.50
C ILE A 26 30.88 -6.97 8.88
N GLY A 27 31.13 -6.12 9.87
CA GLY A 27 31.16 -6.50 11.28
C GLY A 27 29.89 -7.25 11.67
N GLU A 28 30.08 -8.25 12.53
CA GLU A 28 29.08 -9.21 13.00
C GLU A 28 27.74 -8.56 13.39
N GLN A 29 26.66 -8.99 12.73
CA GLN A 29 25.39 -9.44 13.33
C GLN A 29 24.44 -9.86 12.20
N ILE A 30 24.49 -11.13 11.82
CA ILE A 30 23.34 -11.78 11.19
C ILE A 30 22.66 -12.53 12.32
N ASP A 31 21.70 -11.88 12.96
CA ASP A 31 20.81 -12.57 13.88
C ASP A 31 20.10 -13.71 13.14
N GLU A 32 19.99 -14.85 13.81
CA GLU A 32 19.23 -15.99 13.36
C GLU A 32 17.85 -15.53 12.89
N VAL A 33 17.54 -15.77 11.61
CA VAL A 33 16.19 -15.65 11.09
C VAL A 33 15.31 -16.60 11.90
N THR A 34 14.70 -16.03 12.93
CA THR A 34 13.68 -16.69 13.74
C THR A 34 12.58 -17.10 12.78
N THR A 35 12.30 -18.40 12.77
CA THR A 35 11.20 -18.98 12.04
C THR A 35 9.92 -18.40 12.64
N VAL A 36 9.42 -17.30 12.08
CA VAL A 36 8.12 -16.76 12.45
C VAL A 36 7.07 -17.78 12.04
N SER A 37 6.69 -18.54 13.06
CA SER A 37 5.56 -19.42 13.14
C SER A 37 4.36 -18.85 12.37
N ARG A 38 3.81 -19.68 11.48
CA ARG A 38 2.48 -19.52 10.88
C ARG A 38 1.45 -19.19 11.96
N LYS A 39 1.18 -17.90 12.15
CA LYS A 39 -0.08 -17.42 12.70
C LYS A 39 -0.67 -16.47 11.69
N ASN A 40 -1.66 -16.99 10.95
CA ASN A 40 -2.66 -16.19 10.24
C ASN A 40 -3.29 -15.19 11.22
N THR A 41 -2.67 -14.03 11.35
CA THR A 41 -3.29 -12.86 11.95
C THR A 41 -3.98 -12.14 10.81
N GLN A 42 -5.31 -12.19 10.79
CA GLN A 42 -6.16 -11.36 9.95
C GLN A 42 -5.93 -9.89 10.32
N PHE A 43 -4.87 -9.28 9.79
CA PHE A 43 -4.78 -7.83 9.74
C PHE A 43 -5.66 -7.33 8.60
N GLY A 44 -6.51 -6.35 8.89
CA GLY A 44 -7.59 -5.84 8.04
C GLY A 44 -7.17 -5.08 6.78
N PHE A 45 -6.06 -5.43 6.14
CA PHE A 45 -5.64 -4.84 4.88
C PHE A 45 -6.36 -5.50 3.70
N LYS A 46 -7.67 -5.21 3.58
CA LYS A 46 -8.56 -5.78 2.57
C LYS A 46 -8.13 -5.53 1.10
N SER A 47 -7.20 -4.59 0.85
CA SER A 47 -6.70 -4.23 -0.48
C SER A 47 -5.26 -4.68 -0.77
N ARG A 48 -4.65 -5.49 0.10
CA ARG A 48 -3.24 -5.91 -0.03
C ARG A 48 -3.13 -7.42 -0.08
N VAL A 49 -2.24 -7.95 -0.92
CA VAL A 49 -1.85 -9.36 -0.86
C VAL A 49 -0.33 -9.49 -0.87
N LEU A 50 0.16 -10.49 -0.15
CA LEU A 50 1.56 -10.88 -0.16
C LEU A 50 1.75 -12.09 -1.07
N TYR A 51 2.73 -12.01 -1.94
CA TYR A 51 3.15 -13.08 -2.83
C TYR A 51 4.59 -13.46 -2.54
N VAL A 52 4.80 -14.73 -2.20
CA VAL A 52 6.13 -15.30 -2.00
C VAL A 52 6.35 -16.35 -3.05
N ASN A 53 7.51 -16.30 -3.70
CA ASN A 53 7.99 -17.33 -4.60
C ASN A 53 9.53 -17.24 -4.66
N ASP A 54 10.17 -18.16 -5.38
CA ASP A 54 11.60 -18.25 -5.50
C ASP A 54 12.09 -18.34 -6.96
N LEU A 55 13.28 -17.84 -7.19
CA LEU A 55 13.98 -17.84 -8.46
C LEU A 55 15.30 -18.59 -8.29
N THR A 56 15.39 -19.79 -8.86
CA THR A 56 16.66 -20.52 -8.89
C THR A 56 17.48 -20.07 -10.10
N SER A 57 18.66 -19.49 -9.87
CA SER A 57 19.62 -19.14 -10.93
C SER A 57 20.95 -19.86 -10.72
N GLY A 58 21.55 -20.32 -11.81
CA GLY A 58 22.95 -20.74 -11.81
C GLY A 58 23.83 -19.51 -12.00
N VAL A 59 24.77 -19.26 -11.12
CA VAL A 59 25.88 -18.33 -11.39
C VAL A 59 27.16 -19.15 -11.27
N GLY A 60 27.73 -19.55 -12.41
CA GLY A 60 28.90 -20.43 -12.44
C GLY A 60 28.61 -21.87 -12.00
N ARG A 61 29.37 -22.39 -11.01
CA ARG A 61 29.22 -23.77 -10.48
C ARG A 61 28.26 -23.89 -9.29
N ALA A 62 27.79 -22.78 -8.70
CA ALA A 62 26.87 -22.78 -7.58
C ALA A 62 25.42 -22.56 -8.04
N LYS A 63 24.49 -23.38 -7.55
CA LYS A 63 23.04 -23.12 -7.65
C LYS A 63 22.67 -22.21 -6.47
N LYS A 64 22.14 -21.01 -6.75
CA LYS A 64 21.59 -20.12 -5.72
C LYS A 64 20.08 -20.01 -5.91
N GLN A 65 19.37 -19.92 -4.79
CA GLN A 65 17.93 -19.72 -4.73
C GLN A 65 17.68 -18.32 -4.19
N ILE A 66 16.95 -17.50 -4.93
CA ILE A 66 16.53 -16.17 -4.52
C ILE A 66 15.08 -16.29 -4.08
N ILE A 67 14.78 -16.07 -2.80
CA ILE A 67 13.41 -15.98 -2.31
C ILE A 67 13.00 -14.51 -2.35
N TYR A 68 11.84 -14.21 -2.93
CA TYR A 68 11.33 -12.84 -3.00
C TYR A 68 9.91 -12.76 -2.45
N LEU A 69 9.62 -11.61 -1.82
CA LEU A 69 8.32 -11.25 -1.27
C LEU A 69 7.84 -10.01 -2.01
N LEU A 70 6.69 -10.10 -2.68
CA LEU A 70 6.02 -8.97 -3.28
C LEU A 70 4.80 -8.61 -2.45
N GLU A 71 4.67 -7.33 -2.09
CA GLU A 71 3.42 -6.76 -1.63
C GLU A 71 2.71 -6.11 -2.82
N ILE A 72 1.51 -6.60 -3.12
CA ILE A 72 0.66 -5.99 -4.15
C ILE A 72 -0.45 -5.24 -3.43
N ARG A 73 -0.46 -3.93 -3.63
CA ARG A 73 -1.45 -3.01 -3.05
C ARG A 73 -2.58 -2.75 -4.04
N ASN A 74 -3.69 -2.18 -3.56
CA ASN A 74 -4.85 -1.75 -4.35
C ASN A 74 -5.59 -2.85 -5.11
N ILE A 75 -5.57 -4.06 -4.57
CA ILE A 75 -6.36 -5.16 -5.10
C ILE A 75 -7.82 -4.99 -4.66
N GLY A 76 -8.76 -5.06 -5.61
CA GLY A 76 -10.19 -5.06 -5.29
C GLY A 76 -10.57 -6.26 -4.41
N LEU A 77 -11.57 -6.09 -3.53
CA LEU A 77 -11.99 -7.13 -2.59
C LEU A 77 -12.23 -8.49 -3.25
N GLU A 78 -12.94 -8.51 -4.39
CA GLU A 78 -13.26 -9.75 -5.09
C GLU A 78 -11.99 -10.49 -5.54
N ALA A 79 -11.01 -9.77 -6.07
CA ALA A 79 -9.74 -10.35 -6.49
C ALA A 79 -8.91 -10.84 -5.30
N SER A 80 -8.94 -10.12 -4.17
CA SER A 80 -8.32 -10.54 -2.91
C SER A 80 -9.00 -11.79 -2.34
N GLU A 81 -10.34 -11.86 -2.38
CA GLU A 81 -11.06 -13.06 -1.97
C GLU A 81 -10.74 -14.26 -2.85
N VAL A 82 -10.69 -14.10 -4.17
CA VAL A 82 -10.30 -15.18 -5.09
C VAL A 82 -8.86 -15.60 -4.83
N TRP A 83 -7.94 -14.65 -4.60
CA TRP A 83 -6.55 -14.94 -4.24
C TRP A 83 -6.44 -15.82 -2.99
N HIS A 84 -7.17 -15.50 -1.92
CA HIS A 84 -7.06 -16.23 -0.65
C HIS A 84 -7.91 -17.50 -0.58
N LYS A 85 -9.14 -17.46 -1.10
CA LYS A 85 -10.11 -18.57 -0.99
C LYS A 85 -10.04 -19.55 -2.14
N SER A 86 -9.54 -19.13 -3.30
CA SER A 86 -9.49 -19.94 -4.52
C SER A 86 -8.21 -19.68 -5.33
N PRO A 87 -7.01 -19.81 -4.72
CA PRO A 87 -5.74 -19.37 -5.31
C PRO A 87 -5.47 -19.99 -6.68
N SER A 88 -5.82 -21.26 -6.88
CA SER A 88 -5.63 -21.98 -8.15
C SER A 88 -6.53 -21.48 -9.29
N LEU A 89 -7.56 -20.70 -8.98
CA LEU A 89 -8.42 -20.02 -9.96
C LEU A 89 -8.12 -18.52 -10.05
N SER A 90 -7.16 -17.99 -9.29
CA SER A 90 -6.81 -16.57 -9.34
C SER A 90 -6.00 -16.26 -10.60
N PHE A 91 -6.55 -15.46 -11.51
CA PHE A 91 -5.82 -14.98 -12.67
C PHE A 91 -4.59 -14.15 -12.25
N LEU A 92 -4.71 -13.30 -11.22
CA LEU A 92 -3.58 -12.55 -10.66
C LEU A 92 -2.44 -13.48 -10.23
N ARG A 93 -2.78 -14.55 -9.51
CA ARG A 93 -1.78 -15.53 -9.05
C ARG A 93 -1.08 -16.20 -10.22
N MET A 94 -1.85 -16.64 -11.22
CA MET A 94 -1.29 -17.28 -12.41
C MET A 94 -0.36 -16.34 -13.19
N VAL A 95 -0.71 -15.06 -13.34
CA VAL A 95 0.18 -14.08 -13.97
C VAL A 95 1.50 -13.99 -13.21
N LEU A 96 1.48 -13.90 -11.89
CA LEU A 96 2.71 -13.81 -11.10
C LEU A 96 3.53 -15.10 -11.19
N ASP A 97 2.89 -16.26 -11.08
CA ASP A 97 3.57 -17.56 -11.20
C ASP A 97 4.25 -17.67 -12.59
N TYR A 98 3.54 -17.34 -13.67
CA TYR A 98 4.10 -17.36 -15.04
C TYR A 98 5.10 -16.25 -15.30
N PHE A 99 5.00 -15.10 -14.64
CA PHE A 99 5.93 -14.00 -14.85
C PHE A 99 7.34 -14.40 -14.41
N PHE A 100 7.48 -15.10 -13.29
CA PHE A 100 8.79 -15.56 -12.83
C PHE A 100 9.20 -16.90 -13.44
N TYR A 101 8.25 -17.76 -13.79
CA TYR A 101 8.53 -19.10 -14.30
C TYR A 101 8.76 -19.14 -15.82
N ASP A 102 8.00 -18.36 -16.59
CA ASP A 102 7.88 -18.50 -18.06
C ASP A 102 8.26 -17.24 -18.84
N TYR A 103 8.13 -16.04 -18.26
CA TYR A 103 8.50 -14.80 -18.95
C TYR A 103 10.00 -14.74 -19.27
N PHE A 104 10.84 -15.30 -18.40
CA PHE A 104 12.29 -15.32 -18.53
C PHE A 104 12.83 -16.70 -18.96
N VAL A 105 13.99 -16.72 -19.62
CA VAL A 105 14.64 -17.95 -20.11
C VAL A 105 15.07 -18.86 -18.95
N GLN A 106 14.63 -20.12 -18.96
CA GLN A 106 15.09 -21.16 -18.03
C GLN A 106 16.46 -21.75 -18.45
N SER A 107 17.54 -20.96 -18.40
CA SER A 107 18.90 -21.47 -18.64
C SER A 107 19.80 -21.34 -17.40
N LYS A 108 20.97 -22.00 -17.41
CA LYS A 108 22.01 -21.85 -16.36
C LYS A 108 22.52 -20.41 -16.23
N THR A 109 22.23 -19.53 -17.17
CA THR A 109 22.59 -18.12 -17.14
C THR A 109 21.33 -17.34 -17.50
N ARG A 110 20.45 -17.11 -16.52
CA ARG A 110 19.24 -16.27 -16.67
C ARG A 110 19.55 -14.79 -16.95
N VAL A 111 20.84 -14.44 -16.88
CA VAL A 111 21.38 -13.08 -16.94
C VAL A 111 22.46 -13.01 -18.02
N VAL A 112 22.48 -11.94 -18.81
CA VAL A 112 23.67 -11.51 -19.55
C VAL A 112 24.34 -10.40 -18.76
N LYS A 113 25.64 -10.60 -18.45
CA LYS A 113 26.49 -9.52 -17.93
C LYS A 113 27.01 -8.72 -19.10
N ASN A 114 26.49 -7.50 -19.29
CA ASN A 114 27.19 -6.50 -20.07
C ASN A 114 28.07 -5.67 -19.13
N LYS A 115 29.08 -4.96 -19.65
CA LYS A 115 30.20 -4.41 -18.86
C LYS A 115 29.84 -3.52 -17.64
N LYS A 116 28.56 -3.15 -17.43
CA LYS A 116 28.02 -2.44 -16.25
C LYS A 116 26.62 -2.86 -15.77
N GLU A 117 25.95 -3.84 -16.40
CA GLU A 117 24.53 -4.17 -16.11
C GLU A 117 24.23 -5.67 -16.18
N VAL A 118 23.29 -6.10 -15.34
CA VAL A 118 22.68 -7.44 -15.28
C VAL A 118 21.35 -7.35 -16.02
N GLU A 119 21.25 -7.95 -17.21
CA GLU A 119 20.00 -7.97 -17.98
C GLU A 119 19.36 -9.36 -17.92
N LEU A 120 18.08 -9.43 -17.52
CA LEU A 120 17.29 -10.67 -17.55
C LEU A 120 16.84 -10.99 -18.97
N LEU A 121 17.13 -12.20 -19.42
CA LEU A 121 16.73 -12.64 -20.76
C LEU A 121 15.26 -13.05 -20.80
N LYS A 122 14.44 -12.34 -21.56
CA LYS A 122 13.06 -12.75 -21.87
C LYS A 122 13.07 -14.03 -22.71
N LYS A 123 12.15 -14.95 -22.40
CA LYS A 123 11.97 -16.20 -23.15
C LYS A 123 11.40 -15.96 -24.54
N TYR A 124 10.48 -14.99 -24.64
CA TYR A 124 9.83 -14.58 -25.88
C TYR A 124 10.06 -13.09 -26.14
N LYS A 125 9.98 -12.68 -27.40
CA LYS A 125 10.03 -11.26 -27.79
C LYS A 125 8.67 -10.61 -27.60
N GLU A 126 8.30 -10.42 -26.33
CA GLU A 126 7.00 -9.85 -25.94
C GLU A 126 7.15 -8.74 -24.88
N ASP A 127 6.24 -7.78 -24.89
CA ASP A 127 6.09 -6.79 -23.82
C ASP A 127 5.14 -7.30 -22.72
N GLY A 128 5.05 -6.59 -21.59
CA GLY A 128 4.17 -6.96 -20.48
C GLY A 128 2.69 -7.11 -20.85
N ALA A 129 2.17 -6.30 -21.79
CA ALA A 129 0.78 -6.39 -22.22
C ALA A 129 0.53 -7.63 -23.10
N GLN A 130 1.47 -7.95 -24.00
CA GLN A 130 1.47 -9.16 -24.81
C GLN A 130 1.57 -10.41 -23.93
N PHE A 131 2.43 -10.39 -22.91
CA PHE A 131 2.54 -11.44 -21.90
C PHE A 131 1.21 -11.67 -21.18
N ILE A 132 0.58 -10.61 -20.64
CA ILE A 132 -0.71 -10.74 -19.93
C ILE A 132 -1.79 -11.33 -20.84
N ARG A 133 -1.84 -10.93 -22.13
CA ARG A 133 -2.76 -11.52 -23.12
C ARG A 133 -2.48 -13.00 -23.36
N ARG A 134 -1.21 -13.38 -23.44
CA ARG A 134 -0.81 -14.78 -23.60
C ARG A 134 -1.21 -15.60 -22.37
N VAL A 135 -0.94 -15.11 -21.15
CA VAL A 135 -1.35 -15.78 -19.92
C VAL A 135 -2.87 -15.90 -19.82
N ALA A 136 -3.64 -14.89 -20.26
CA ALA A 136 -5.10 -15.00 -20.31
C ALA A 136 -5.56 -16.16 -21.22
N ARG A 137 -4.91 -16.36 -22.37
CA ARG A 137 -5.19 -17.54 -23.22
C ARG A 137 -4.92 -18.85 -22.49
N VAL A 138 -3.78 -18.96 -21.80
CA VAL A 138 -3.43 -20.14 -21.00
C VAL A 138 -4.44 -20.35 -19.86
N TYR A 139 -4.88 -19.27 -19.21
CA TYR A 139 -5.85 -19.29 -18.13
C TYR A 139 -7.22 -19.84 -18.58
N PHE A 140 -7.77 -19.34 -19.69
CA PHE A 140 -9.00 -19.90 -20.27
C PHE A 140 -8.80 -21.34 -20.75
N GLY A 141 -7.60 -21.70 -21.19
CA GLY A 141 -7.23 -23.07 -21.51
C GLY A 141 -7.27 -24.01 -20.30
N MET A 142 -6.78 -23.55 -19.15
CA MET A 142 -6.87 -24.26 -17.87
C MET A 142 -8.34 -24.42 -17.44
N ILE A 143 -9.16 -23.38 -17.53
CA ILE A 143 -10.60 -23.46 -17.22
C ILE A 143 -11.30 -24.49 -18.10
N GLN A 144 -10.98 -24.52 -19.40
CA GLN A 144 -11.50 -25.54 -20.31
C GLN A 144 -11.08 -26.96 -19.92
N GLU A 145 -9.85 -27.15 -19.45
CA GLU A 145 -9.37 -28.47 -19.00
C GLU A 145 -10.08 -28.92 -17.72
N LEU A 146 -10.29 -28.02 -16.76
CA LEU A 146 -11.06 -28.33 -15.54
C LEU A 146 -12.48 -28.81 -15.88
N LEU A 147 -13.11 -28.22 -16.91
CA LEU A 147 -14.42 -28.62 -17.41
C LEU A 147 -14.40 -29.98 -18.13
N GLN A 148 -13.29 -30.31 -18.82
CA GLN A 148 -13.11 -31.59 -19.52
C GLN A 148 -12.86 -32.75 -18.55
N GLU A 149 -12.12 -32.49 -17.47
CA GLU A 149 -11.81 -33.47 -16.42
C GLU A 149 -12.93 -33.60 -15.37
N SER A 150 -14.03 -32.86 -15.54
CA SER A 150 -15.17 -32.83 -14.62
C SER A 150 -14.75 -32.59 -13.15
N LYS A 151 -13.74 -31.73 -12.94
CA LYS A 151 -13.24 -31.44 -11.59
C LYS A 151 -14.29 -30.74 -10.74
N ARG A 152 -14.28 -31.04 -9.44
CA ARG A 152 -15.02 -30.30 -8.44
C ARG A 152 -14.16 -29.23 -7.80
N THR A 153 -14.80 -28.28 -7.13
CA THR A 153 -14.13 -27.20 -6.38
C THR A 153 -13.06 -27.71 -5.40
N GLY A 154 -13.27 -28.86 -4.75
CA GLY A 154 -12.32 -29.49 -3.83
C GLY A 154 -11.14 -30.23 -4.49
N ASP A 155 -11.26 -30.57 -5.78
CA ASP A 155 -10.25 -31.34 -6.54
C ASP A 155 -9.18 -30.45 -7.19
N ILE A 156 -9.35 -29.12 -7.08
CA ILE A 156 -8.41 -28.16 -7.65
C ILE A 156 -7.19 -28.08 -6.72
N GLY A 157 -6.14 -28.83 -7.06
CA GLY A 157 -4.86 -28.83 -6.35
C GLY A 157 -4.24 -27.43 -6.22
N SER A 158 -3.34 -27.26 -5.26
CA SER A 158 -2.61 -26.01 -5.06
C SER A 158 -1.54 -25.82 -6.14
N VAL A 159 -1.66 -24.74 -6.91
CA VAL A 159 -0.63 -24.17 -7.79
C VAL A 159 -0.41 -24.92 -9.12
N VAL A 160 -0.48 -24.17 -10.23
CA VAL A 160 -0.10 -24.60 -11.57
C VAL A 160 1.43 -24.72 -11.61
N THR A 161 1.93 -25.91 -11.32
CA THR A 161 3.36 -26.22 -11.48
C THR A 161 3.57 -26.87 -12.85
N ALA A 162 4.27 -26.17 -13.75
CA ALA A 162 4.76 -26.59 -15.07
C ALA A 162 3.90 -26.25 -16.29
N GLU A 163 4.59 -26.06 -17.43
CA GLU A 163 4.01 -25.86 -18.76
C GLU A 163 3.11 -27.05 -19.12
N ASN A 164 1.80 -26.91 -18.92
CA ASN A 164 0.84 -27.83 -19.51
C ASN A 164 0.57 -27.39 -20.96
N SER A 165 1.08 -28.15 -21.93
CA SER A 165 0.88 -27.87 -23.35
C SER A 165 -0.60 -27.89 -23.75
N GLN A 166 -1.44 -28.60 -22.99
CA GLN A 166 -2.88 -28.68 -23.23
C GLN A 166 -3.59 -27.34 -23.05
N TYR A 167 -3.14 -26.50 -22.10
CA TYR A 167 -3.70 -25.16 -21.90
C TYR A 167 -3.57 -24.28 -23.15
N TYR A 168 -2.51 -24.44 -23.93
CA TYR A 168 -2.30 -23.69 -25.17
C TYR A 168 -3.13 -24.21 -26.36
N MET A 169 -3.51 -25.49 -26.31
CA MET A 169 -4.32 -26.15 -27.34
C MET A 169 -5.82 -25.86 -27.18
N ASN A 170 -6.26 -25.63 -25.94
CA ASN A 170 -7.63 -25.26 -25.61
C ASN A 170 -7.97 -23.84 -26.15
N ASN A 171 -9.21 -23.65 -26.61
CA ASN A 171 -9.63 -22.49 -27.41
C ASN A 171 -10.90 -21.79 -26.90
N LEU A 172 -11.19 -21.94 -25.60
CA LEU A 172 -12.36 -21.35 -24.96
C LEU A 172 -12.35 -19.81 -25.05
N LEU A 173 -11.18 -19.18 -24.92
CA LEU A 173 -11.04 -17.73 -25.05
C LEU A 173 -11.49 -17.26 -26.43
N GLU A 174 -11.02 -17.90 -27.50
CA GLU A 174 -11.34 -17.54 -28.88
C GLU A 174 -12.84 -17.67 -29.17
N LYS A 175 -13.49 -18.72 -28.65
CA LYS A 175 -14.95 -18.90 -28.77
C LYS A 175 -15.72 -17.76 -28.10
N ILE A 176 -15.32 -17.37 -26.89
CA ILE A 176 -15.98 -16.27 -26.16
C ILE A 176 -15.71 -14.91 -26.82
N ASP A 177 -14.48 -14.67 -27.29
CA ASP A 177 -14.11 -13.49 -28.06
C ASP A 177 -15.00 -13.35 -29.31
N ASP A 178 -15.16 -14.43 -30.07
CA ASP A 178 -15.98 -14.46 -31.28
C ASP A 178 -17.46 -14.20 -30.97
N ILE A 179 -17.99 -14.70 -29.86
CA ILE A 179 -19.36 -14.39 -29.40
C ILE A 179 -19.48 -12.90 -29.04
N SER A 180 -18.53 -12.36 -28.28
CA SER A 180 -18.58 -10.99 -27.75
C SER A 180 -18.42 -9.89 -28.81
N THR A 181 -17.88 -10.22 -29.99
CA THR A 181 -17.65 -9.26 -31.08
C THR A 181 -18.82 -9.15 -32.05
N ARG A 182 -19.86 -9.99 -31.90
CA ARG A 182 -21.02 -9.99 -32.80
C ARG A 182 -22.07 -8.98 -32.36
N THR A 183 -22.46 -8.11 -33.27
CA THR A 183 -23.70 -7.31 -33.14
C THR A 183 -24.88 -8.08 -33.73
N TYR A 184 -26.09 -7.79 -33.25
CA TYR A 184 -27.34 -8.31 -33.80
C TYR A 184 -28.33 -7.16 -33.92
N GLU A 185 -28.87 -6.95 -35.12
CA GLU A 185 -29.78 -5.83 -35.43
C GLU A 185 -29.19 -4.45 -35.03
N GLY A 186 -27.86 -4.31 -35.06
CA GLY A 186 -27.14 -3.09 -34.66
C GLY A 186 -26.89 -2.95 -33.15
N ASN A 187 -27.47 -3.83 -32.32
CA ASN A 187 -27.33 -3.78 -30.87
C ASN A 187 -26.07 -4.52 -30.38
N ASN A 188 -25.47 -3.96 -29.33
CA ASN A 188 -24.35 -4.57 -28.61
C ASN A 188 -24.78 -5.90 -27.95
N PRO A 189 -23.88 -6.90 -27.91
CA PRO A 189 -24.18 -8.17 -27.25
C PRO A 189 -24.25 -7.97 -25.73
N PHE A 190 -25.36 -8.42 -25.13
CA PHE A 190 -25.52 -8.56 -23.70
C PHE A 190 -26.10 -9.95 -23.41
N GLY A 191 -25.66 -10.59 -22.33
CA GLY A 191 -26.24 -11.85 -21.88
C GLY A 191 -25.32 -12.67 -21.00
N SER A 192 -25.84 -13.77 -20.45
CA SER A 192 -25.09 -14.73 -19.63
C SER A 192 -25.09 -16.12 -20.27
N ILE A 193 -23.92 -16.77 -20.22
CA ILE A 193 -23.70 -18.17 -20.57
C ILE A 193 -23.13 -18.86 -19.33
N LEU A 194 -23.86 -19.82 -18.79
CA LEU A 194 -23.40 -20.70 -17.72
C LEU A 194 -22.72 -21.92 -18.34
N ILE A 195 -21.48 -22.15 -17.92
CA ILE A 195 -20.63 -23.23 -18.41
C ILE A 195 -20.31 -24.18 -17.24
N MET A 196 -20.57 -25.47 -17.45
CA MET A 196 -20.27 -26.56 -16.50
C MET A 196 -19.80 -27.81 -17.24
N SER A 197 -19.38 -28.85 -16.53
CA SER A 197 -18.88 -30.08 -17.17
C SER A 197 -19.99 -30.83 -17.91
N GLU A 198 -19.61 -31.60 -18.94
CA GLU A 198 -20.54 -32.47 -19.66
C GLU A 198 -21.17 -33.51 -18.71
N ASP A 199 -20.38 -34.04 -17.77
CA ASP A 199 -20.88 -34.97 -16.76
C ASP A 199 -21.91 -34.31 -15.85
N THR A 200 -21.68 -33.07 -15.41
CA THR A 200 -22.66 -32.32 -14.61
C THR A 200 -23.97 -32.17 -15.39
N LEU A 201 -23.91 -31.79 -16.69
CA LEU A 201 -25.11 -31.61 -17.53
C LEU A 201 -25.86 -32.90 -17.84
N ASN A 202 -25.14 -34.03 -17.93
CA ASN A 202 -25.72 -35.33 -18.28
C ASN A 202 -26.18 -36.13 -17.05
N SER A 203 -25.54 -35.94 -15.89
CA SER A 203 -25.83 -36.69 -14.66
C SER A 203 -26.95 -36.09 -13.81
N SER A 204 -27.24 -34.80 -13.97
CA SER A 204 -28.18 -34.08 -13.11
C SER A 204 -29.43 -33.62 -13.86
N GLU A 205 -30.47 -34.48 -13.89
CA GLU A 205 -31.82 -34.03 -14.33
C GLU A 205 -32.41 -32.95 -13.39
N SER A 206 -31.83 -32.71 -12.21
CA SER A 206 -32.33 -31.76 -11.21
C SER A 206 -31.61 -30.40 -11.13
N LEU A 207 -30.40 -30.25 -11.70
CA LEU A 207 -29.61 -29.03 -11.52
C LEU A 207 -30.05 -27.90 -12.45
N VAL A 208 -30.40 -28.22 -13.70
CA VAL A 208 -30.76 -27.22 -14.70
C VAL A 208 -32.25 -27.28 -15.02
N ASN A 209 -32.96 -26.21 -14.69
CA ASN A 209 -34.34 -26.00 -15.09
C ASN A 209 -34.37 -25.39 -16.50
N TYR A 210 -34.36 -26.25 -17.52
CA TYR A 210 -34.45 -25.82 -18.91
C TYR A 210 -35.82 -25.21 -19.22
N VAL A 211 -35.82 -23.96 -19.66
CA VAL A 211 -36.99 -23.33 -20.28
C VAL A 211 -37.08 -23.76 -21.75
N ILE A 212 -35.92 -23.86 -22.40
CA ILE A 212 -35.78 -24.39 -23.77
C ILE A 212 -34.57 -25.32 -23.76
N LYS A 213 -34.77 -26.61 -24.06
CA LYS A 213 -33.68 -27.58 -24.26
C LYS A 213 -33.55 -27.90 -25.74
N PHE A 214 -32.35 -27.85 -26.27
CA PHE A 214 -32.06 -28.23 -27.66
C PHE A 214 -32.01 -29.75 -27.78
N ARG A 215 -32.31 -30.25 -28.99
CA ARG A 215 -32.24 -31.69 -29.26
C ARG A 215 -30.80 -32.15 -29.24
N ASP A 216 -30.56 -33.39 -28.80
CA ASP A 216 -29.20 -33.93 -28.65
C ASP A 216 -28.40 -33.93 -29.96
N ASP A 217 -29.08 -34.09 -31.10
CA ASP A 217 -28.51 -34.07 -32.45
C ASP A 217 -28.37 -32.67 -33.07
N ASP A 218 -28.90 -31.62 -32.43
CA ASP A 218 -28.92 -30.24 -32.94
C ASP A 218 -28.49 -29.21 -31.87
N ARG A 219 -27.67 -29.66 -30.89
CA ARG A 219 -27.01 -28.76 -29.93
C ARG A 219 -26.09 -27.79 -30.69
N ILE A 220 -26.01 -26.55 -30.22
CA ILE A 220 -25.29 -25.49 -30.94
C ILE A 220 -23.82 -25.50 -30.53
N PRO A 221 -22.87 -25.65 -31.46
CA PRO A 221 -21.44 -25.52 -31.15
C PRO A 221 -21.10 -24.15 -30.56
N LEU A 222 -20.25 -24.12 -29.54
CA LEU A 222 -19.86 -22.90 -28.83
C LEU A 222 -19.08 -21.91 -29.74
N ASP A 223 -18.52 -22.40 -30.86
CA ASP A 223 -17.91 -21.59 -31.91
C ASP A 223 -18.92 -21.03 -32.94
N ASP A 224 -20.19 -21.42 -32.92
CA ASP A 224 -21.26 -20.79 -33.71
C ASP A 224 -21.74 -19.47 -33.06
N SER A 225 -20.81 -18.49 -33.05
CA SER A 225 -21.04 -17.15 -32.52
C SER A 225 -22.27 -16.46 -33.12
N LYS A 226 -22.64 -16.79 -34.37
CA LYS A 226 -23.80 -16.19 -35.06
C LYS A 226 -25.12 -16.66 -34.46
N ARG A 227 -25.28 -17.96 -34.21
CA ARG A 227 -26.51 -18.48 -33.58
C ARG A 227 -26.58 -18.10 -32.11
N ILE A 228 -25.47 -18.24 -31.38
CA ILE A 228 -25.39 -17.92 -29.94
C ILE A 228 -25.74 -16.45 -29.71
N ARG A 229 -25.21 -15.54 -30.54
CA ARG A 229 -25.52 -14.12 -30.42
C ARG A 229 -27.02 -13.82 -30.42
N LYS A 230 -27.80 -14.48 -31.27
CA LYS A 230 -29.27 -14.30 -31.31
C LYS A 230 -29.94 -14.73 -30.02
N LEU A 231 -29.42 -15.78 -29.40
CA LEU A 231 -29.99 -16.41 -28.21
C LEU A 231 -29.54 -15.73 -26.91
N LEU A 232 -28.54 -14.84 -26.95
CA LEU A 232 -28.11 -14.03 -25.80
C LEU A 232 -29.06 -12.88 -25.46
N GLU A 233 -29.79 -12.33 -26.43
CA GLU A 233 -30.74 -11.22 -26.21
C GLU A 233 -31.71 -11.43 -25.03
N PRO A 234 -32.37 -12.59 -24.88
CA PRO A 234 -33.26 -12.85 -23.75
C PRO A 234 -32.55 -13.14 -22.43
N THR A 235 -31.22 -13.29 -22.39
CA THR A 235 -30.43 -13.64 -21.18
C THR A 235 -29.78 -12.42 -20.52
N ASN A 236 -30.33 -11.23 -20.74
CA ASN A 236 -29.77 -9.94 -20.34
C ASN A 236 -29.83 -9.60 -18.82
N GLY A 237 -29.91 -10.62 -17.96
CA GLY A 237 -29.85 -10.49 -16.49
C GLY A 237 -31.13 -9.98 -15.80
N GLN A 238 -32.16 -9.58 -16.56
CA GLN A 238 -33.46 -9.18 -16.02
C GLN A 238 -34.41 -10.38 -15.84
N THR A 239 -34.18 -11.40 -16.62
CA THR A 239 -34.78 -12.71 -16.54
C THR A 239 -33.72 -13.61 -15.91
N ASN A 240 -34.02 -14.43 -14.91
CA ASN A 240 -33.05 -15.38 -14.34
C ASN A 240 -32.71 -16.53 -15.33
N LEU A 241 -32.62 -16.22 -16.63
CA LEU A 241 -32.31 -17.15 -17.70
C LEU A 241 -30.90 -16.90 -18.22
N SER A 242 -30.15 -17.99 -18.39
CA SER A 242 -28.84 -18.01 -19.03
C SER A 242 -28.84 -19.08 -20.13
N LEU A 243 -27.93 -18.94 -21.09
CA LEU A 243 -27.58 -20.06 -21.96
C LEU A 243 -26.82 -21.10 -21.14
N ILE A 244 -27.14 -22.37 -21.34
CA ILE A 244 -26.52 -23.49 -20.62
C ILE A 244 -25.61 -24.22 -21.59
N ALA A 245 -24.33 -24.34 -21.26
CA ALA A 245 -23.31 -24.90 -22.12
C ALA A 245 -22.28 -25.75 -21.36
N ASP A 246 -21.57 -26.59 -22.09
CA ASP A 246 -20.24 -27.07 -21.70
C ASP A 246 -19.16 -26.31 -22.49
N HIS A 247 -17.92 -26.79 -22.48
CA HIS A 247 -16.81 -26.17 -23.21
C HIS A 247 -16.88 -26.31 -24.76
N ARG A 248 -17.86 -27.06 -25.29
CA ARG A 248 -18.05 -27.42 -26.71
C ARG A 248 -19.40 -27.01 -27.26
N LEU A 249 -20.49 -27.23 -26.53
CA LEU A 249 -21.86 -27.21 -26.99
C LEU A 249 -22.76 -26.41 -26.04
N VAL A 250 -23.73 -25.71 -26.61
CA VAL A 250 -24.86 -25.10 -25.91
C VAL A 250 -26.05 -26.07 -25.95
N TYR A 251 -26.59 -26.38 -24.78
CA TYR A 251 -27.63 -27.37 -24.54
C TYR A 251 -29.02 -26.75 -24.55
N GLY A 252 -29.11 -25.45 -24.29
CA GLY A 252 -30.38 -24.75 -24.22
C GLY A 252 -30.30 -23.45 -23.43
N MET A 253 -31.44 -23.03 -22.92
CA MET A 253 -31.62 -21.84 -22.08
C MET A 253 -32.45 -22.21 -20.86
N GLY A 254 -32.02 -21.77 -19.69
CA GLY A 254 -32.64 -22.17 -18.43
C GLY A 254 -32.12 -21.42 -17.23
N SER A 255 -32.52 -21.89 -16.06
CA SER A 255 -32.08 -21.39 -14.76
C SER A 255 -31.48 -22.54 -13.93
N ILE A 256 -30.69 -22.22 -12.92
CA ILE A 256 -30.08 -23.23 -12.04
C ILE A 256 -30.97 -23.46 -10.82
N ASN A 257 -31.12 -24.74 -10.45
CA ASN A 257 -31.62 -25.16 -9.16
C ASN A 257 -30.50 -25.03 -8.13
N TRP A 258 -30.46 -23.89 -7.44
CA TRP A 258 -29.39 -23.55 -6.50
C TRP A 258 -29.25 -24.50 -5.31
N ALA A 259 -30.25 -25.35 -5.04
CA ALA A 259 -30.20 -26.33 -3.96
C ALA A 259 -29.19 -27.47 -4.23
N ASP A 260 -28.88 -27.74 -5.50
CA ASP A 260 -28.15 -28.93 -5.95
C ASP A 260 -26.74 -28.61 -6.50
N ILE A 261 -26.26 -27.36 -6.34
CA ILE A 261 -24.97 -26.90 -6.89
C ILE A 261 -23.74 -27.51 -6.21
N ASP A 262 -23.89 -28.08 -5.02
CA ASP A 262 -22.78 -28.23 -4.07
C ASP A 262 -21.55 -28.93 -4.67
N GLU A 263 -20.39 -28.32 -4.45
CA GLU A 263 -19.07 -28.68 -4.98
C GLU A 263 -18.84 -28.59 -6.51
N GLU A 264 -19.88 -28.39 -7.33
CA GLU A 264 -19.76 -28.33 -8.80
C GLU A 264 -19.11 -27.02 -9.30
N LEU A 265 -18.30 -27.11 -10.36
CA LEU A 265 -17.72 -25.93 -10.99
C LEU A 265 -18.71 -25.30 -11.96
N LEU A 266 -19.31 -24.19 -11.52
CA LEU A 266 -20.20 -23.36 -12.33
C LEU A 266 -19.51 -22.05 -12.71
N PHE A 267 -19.16 -21.92 -13.98
CA PHE A 267 -18.62 -20.68 -14.53
C PHE A 267 -19.72 -19.86 -15.22
N ASP A 268 -19.69 -18.54 -15.05
CA ASP A 268 -20.57 -17.60 -15.72
C ASP A 268 -19.76 -16.69 -16.63
N VAL A 269 -20.02 -16.78 -17.94
CA VAL A 269 -19.52 -15.86 -18.95
C VAL A 269 -20.60 -14.81 -19.20
N GLN A 270 -20.40 -13.62 -18.64
CA GLN A 270 -21.30 -12.50 -18.81
C GLN A 270 -20.76 -11.57 -19.90
N VAL A 271 -21.46 -11.51 -21.03
CA VAL A 271 -21.18 -10.53 -22.09
C VAL A 271 -21.84 -9.21 -21.71
N LYS A 272 -21.04 -8.17 -21.56
CA LYS A 272 -21.43 -6.84 -21.05
C LYS A 272 -21.40 -5.76 -22.14
N GLY A 273 -21.16 -6.15 -23.40
CA GLY A 273 -21.08 -5.24 -24.53
C GLY A 273 -20.14 -5.75 -25.61
N LEU A 274 -19.94 -4.92 -26.64
CA LEU A 274 -19.08 -5.27 -27.77
C LEU A 274 -17.64 -5.49 -27.31
N SER A 275 -17.12 -6.71 -27.52
CA SER A 275 -15.78 -7.13 -27.08
C SER A 275 -15.54 -6.95 -25.57
N LYS A 276 -16.61 -6.98 -24.76
CA LYS A 276 -16.57 -6.80 -23.31
C LYS A 276 -17.29 -7.96 -22.62
N TYR A 277 -16.57 -8.74 -21.83
CA TYR A 277 -17.15 -9.84 -21.05
C TYR A 277 -16.37 -10.11 -19.77
N SER A 278 -16.99 -10.84 -18.85
CA SER A 278 -16.35 -11.32 -17.62
C SER A 278 -16.56 -12.81 -17.45
N LEU A 279 -15.53 -13.50 -16.99
CA LEU A 279 -15.61 -14.87 -16.50
C LEU A 279 -15.67 -14.84 -14.97
N SER A 280 -16.69 -15.47 -14.40
CA SER A 280 -16.87 -15.56 -12.96
C SER A 280 -17.06 -17.01 -12.50
N LEU A 281 -16.65 -17.31 -11.27
CA LEU A 281 -17.05 -18.53 -10.57
C LEU A 281 -18.29 -18.24 -9.73
N ILE A 282 -19.31 -19.07 -9.86
CA ILE A 282 -20.49 -19.02 -9.00
C ILE A 282 -20.26 -19.94 -7.81
N VAL A 283 -20.41 -19.41 -6.60
CA VAL A 283 -20.35 -20.17 -5.35
C VAL A 283 -21.59 -19.88 -4.50
N THR A 284 -22.00 -20.84 -3.68
CA THR A 284 -23.11 -20.65 -2.73
C THR A 284 -22.59 -20.70 -1.30
N ASN A 285 -23.07 -19.79 -0.47
CA ASN A 285 -22.81 -19.79 0.97
C ASN A 285 -24.11 -20.02 1.72
N GLU A 286 -24.15 -21.01 2.60
CA GLU A 286 -25.31 -21.27 3.44
C GLU A 286 -25.27 -20.40 4.71
N LYS A 287 -26.36 -19.66 4.96
CA LYS A 287 -26.59 -18.97 6.24
C LYS A 287 -27.53 -19.82 7.10
N LEU A 288 -27.04 -20.25 8.26
CA LEU A 288 -27.82 -21.01 9.24
C LEU A 288 -29.07 -20.23 9.66
N SER A 289 -30.25 -20.77 9.34
CA SER A 289 -31.51 -20.30 9.92
C SER A 289 -31.67 -20.90 11.31
N ARG A 290 -31.88 -20.05 12.34
CA ARG A 290 -32.06 -20.49 13.73
C ARG A 290 -33.51 -20.90 14.05
N TYR A 291 -34.41 -20.87 13.08
CA TYR A 291 -35.84 -21.10 13.28
C TYR A 291 -36.33 -22.21 12.34
N GLY A 292 -37.12 -23.13 12.87
CA GLY A 292 -37.79 -24.20 12.13
C GLY A 292 -39.16 -24.50 12.73
N THR A 293 -40.00 -25.19 11.96
CA THR A 293 -41.36 -25.56 12.36
C THR A 293 -41.53 -27.07 12.42
N LEU A 294 -42.17 -27.56 13.48
CA LEU A 294 -42.61 -28.95 13.58
C LEU A 294 -43.95 -29.09 12.85
N VAL A 295 -43.99 -29.94 11.84
CA VAL A 295 -45.21 -30.27 11.08
C VAL A 295 -45.44 -31.77 11.16
N THR A 296 -46.64 -32.19 11.54
CA THR A 296 -47.03 -33.60 11.56
C THR A 296 -47.87 -33.90 10.31
N GLU A 297 -47.33 -34.70 9.39
CA GLU A 297 -48.00 -35.16 8.17
C GLU A 297 -47.97 -36.69 8.16
N ASN A 298 -49.13 -37.34 7.94
CA ASN A 298 -49.28 -38.81 7.86
C ASN A 298 -48.56 -39.58 8.97
N ASP A 299 -48.86 -39.30 10.25
CA ASP A 299 -48.23 -39.88 11.45
C ASP A 299 -46.69 -39.69 11.55
N THR A 300 -46.11 -38.82 10.73
CA THR A 300 -44.68 -38.53 10.71
C THR A 300 -44.43 -37.09 11.17
N THR A 301 -43.57 -36.90 12.17
CA THR A 301 -43.20 -35.57 12.67
C THR A 301 -41.98 -35.06 11.93
N ILE A 302 -42.14 -33.97 11.18
CA ILE A 302 -41.11 -33.39 10.30
C ILE A 302 -40.70 -32.02 10.88
N TYR A 303 -39.40 -31.80 11.07
CA TYR A 303 -38.85 -30.49 11.41
C TYR A 303 -38.43 -29.77 10.12
N LYS A 304 -39.21 -28.77 9.69
CA LYS A 304 -38.95 -27.97 8.49
C LYS A 304 -38.11 -26.75 8.85
N THR A 305 -36.93 -26.61 8.23
CA THR A 305 -36.05 -25.43 8.37
C THR A 305 -35.88 -24.75 7.02
N GLU A 306 -35.89 -23.43 6.99
CA GLU A 306 -35.57 -22.67 5.78
C GLU A 306 -34.07 -22.64 5.54
N ARG A 307 -33.63 -23.08 4.36
CA ARG A 307 -32.22 -23.00 3.93
C ARG A 307 -32.02 -21.69 3.18
N LYS A 308 -31.20 -20.78 3.73
CA LYS A 308 -30.89 -19.50 3.07
C LYS A 308 -29.53 -19.60 2.37
N LEU A 309 -29.57 -19.76 1.05
CA LEU A 309 -28.38 -19.80 0.21
C LEU A 309 -28.10 -18.40 -0.35
N GLU A 310 -26.90 -17.88 -0.09
CA GLU A 310 -26.37 -16.66 -0.70
C GLU A 310 -25.55 -17.03 -1.93
N ILE A 311 -26.01 -16.60 -3.10
CA ILE A 311 -25.32 -16.85 -4.38
C ILE A 311 -24.31 -15.73 -4.59
N LEU A 312 -23.03 -16.09 -4.63
CA LEU A 312 -21.92 -15.17 -4.84
C LEU A 312 -21.32 -15.42 -6.22
N ARG A 313 -21.19 -14.35 -7.00
CA ARG A 313 -20.48 -14.35 -8.27
C ARG A 313 -19.10 -13.77 -8.03
N ARG A 314 -18.06 -14.60 -8.09
CA ARG A 314 -16.66 -14.16 -7.94
C ARG A 314 -16.05 -13.93 -9.31
N VAL A 315 -15.82 -12.67 -9.68
CA VAL A 315 -15.19 -12.34 -10.96
C VAL A 315 -13.75 -12.84 -10.94
N LEU A 316 -13.39 -13.67 -11.91
CA LEU A 316 -12.05 -14.22 -12.07
C LEU A 316 -11.20 -13.36 -13.00
N ILE A 317 -11.79 -12.92 -14.11
CA ILE A 317 -11.15 -12.09 -15.12
C ILE A 317 -12.20 -11.33 -15.94
N ASP A 318 -11.96 -10.04 -16.18
CA ASP A 318 -12.67 -9.24 -17.17
C ASP A 318 -11.82 -9.14 -18.46
N VAL A 319 -12.46 -9.12 -19.62
CA VAL A 319 -11.78 -8.91 -20.90
C VAL A 319 -12.49 -7.77 -21.65
N VAL A 320 -11.71 -6.76 -22.02
CA VAL A 320 -12.18 -5.58 -22.74
C VAL A 320 -11.30 -5.39 -23.97
N PHE A 321 -11.86 -5.53 -25.17
CA PHE A 321 -11.12 -5.49 -26.44
C PHE A 321 -9.85 -6.36 -26.40
N LYS A 322 -10.04 -7.65 -26.02
CA LYS A 322 -8.96 -8.65 -25.86
C LYS A 322 -7.88 -8.30 -24.83
N THR A 323 -8.14 -7.29 -24.01
CA THR A 323 -7.22 -6.87 -22.95
C THR A 323 -7.76 -7.40 -21.62
N PRO A 324 -7.03 -8.31 -20.96
CA PRO A 324 -7.49 -8.89 -19.70
C PRO A 324 -7.30 -7.89 -18.57
N LYS A 325 -8.25 -7.88 -17.64
CA LYS A 325 -8.36 -6.96 -16.52
C LYS A 325 -8.84 -7.71 -15.28
N ILE A 326 -8.48 -7.18 -14.13
CA ILE A 326 -8.90 -7.71 -12.82
C ILE A 326 -9.65 -6.58 -12.13
N GLY A 327 -10.95 -6.75 -11.91
CA GLY A 327 -11.77 -5.81 -11.15
C GLY A 327 -12.08 -4.46 -11.83
N GLU A 328 -12.11 -4.39 -13.16
CA GLU A 328 -12.22 -3.10 -13.86
C GLU A 328 -13.64 -2.78 -14.38
N ASN A 329 -14.31 -1.89 -13.65
CA ASN A 329 -15.28 -0.93 -14.21
C ASN A 329 -14.98 0.53 -13.77
N GLY A 330 -13.76 0.82 -13.29
CA GLY A 330 -13.36 2.16 -12.78
C GLY A 330 -13.86 2.50 -11.37
N TYR A 331 -14.70 1.63 -10.81
CA TYR A 331 -15.36 1.77 -9.52
C TYR A 331 -15.22 0.50 -8.69
N THR A 332 -14.77 0.65 -7.45
CA THR A 332 -14.90 -0.36 -6.40
C THR A 332 -15.70 0.25 -5.25
N PRO A 333 -16.48 -0.55 -4.50
CA PRO A 333 -17.19 -0.07 -3.32
C PRO A 333 -16.26 0.65 -2.33
N GLU A 334 -15.02 0.19 -2.20
CA GLU A 334 -13.99 0.74 -1.31
C GLU A 334 -13.48 2.08 -1.82
N ARG A 335 -13.21 2.21 -3.13
CA ARG A 335 -12.80 3.48 -3.74
C ARG A 335 -13.88 4.54 -3.55
N PHE A 336 -15.14 4.15 -3.74
CA PHE A 336 -16.27 5.03 -3.50
C PHE A 336 -16.37 5.44 -2.02
N LYS A 337 -16.27 4.47 -1.09
CA LYS A 337 -16.30 4.74 0.35
C LYS A 337 -15.19 5.70 0.77
N ARG A 338 -13.95 5.41 0.39
CA ARG A 338 -12.78 6.29 0.63
C ARG A 338 -13.03 7.71 0.12
N LEU A 339 -13.53 7.84 -1.10
CA LEU A 339 -13.80 9.15 -1.70
C LEU A 339 -14.91 9.91 -0.94
N VAL A 340 -16.01 9.25 -0.57
CA VAL A 340 -17.08 9.91 0.19
C VAL A 340 -16.61 10.28 1.60
N GLU A 341 -15.84 9.40 2.24
CA GLU A 341 -15.24 9.65 3.55
C GLU A 341 -14.27 10.83 3.51
N SER A 342 -13.31 10.85 2.56
CA SER A 342 -12.34 11.94 2.45
C SER A 342 -12.98 13.29 2.08
N GLN A 343 -14.08 13.28 1.33
CA GLN A 343 -14.79 14.51 1.01
C GLN A 343 -15.65 15.01 2.17
N PHE A 344 -16.33 14.15 2.93
CA PHE A 344 -17.38 14.61 3.84
C PHE A 344 -17.17 14.29 5.33
N TYR A 345 -16.27 13.37 5.68
CA TYR A 345 -16.17 12.81 7.04
C TYR A 345 -14.71 12.66 7.47
N GLU A 346 -14.18 13.66 8.19
CA GLU A 346 -12.75 13.69 8.54
C GLU A 346 -12.38 12.81 9.76
N ASP A 347 -13.30 12.44 10.67
CA ASP A 347 -12.90 11.79 11.95
C ASP A 347 -13.84 10.77 12.63
N ASP A 348 -15.02 10.41 12.09
CA ASP A 348 -15.98 9.56 12.83
C ASP A 348 -16.64 8.46 11.97
N SER A 349 -15.84 7.46 11.56
CA SER A 349 -16.23 6.48 10.54
C SER A 349 -17.42 5.59 10.93
N GLU A 350 -17.60 5.28 12.22
CA GLU A 350 -18.57 4.26 12.65
C GLU A 350 -20.02 4.75 12.57
N PHE A 351 -20.28 6.04 12.83
CA PHE A 351 -21.62 6.63 12.75
C PHE A 351 -22.11 6.76 11.29
N TYR A 352 -21.21 7.03 10.34
CA TYR A 352 -21.57 7.28 8.94
C TYR A 352 -21.40 6.05 8.03
N ALA A 353 -20.71 5.00 8.47
CA ALA A 353 -20.46 3.79 7.68
C ALA A 353 -21.72 3.22 7.00
N SER A 354 -22.85 3.16 7.73
CA SER A 354 -24.12 2.65 7.20
C SER A 354 -24.71 3.53 6.09
N LYS A 355 -24.50 4.86 6.16
CA LYS A 355 -24.98 5.83 5.16
C LYS A 355 -24.13 5.75 3.90
N VAL A 356 -22.80 5.70 4.05
CA VAL A 356 -21.86 5.52 2.92
C VAL A 356 -22.12 4.19 2.23
N GLU A 357 -22.38 3.12 2.97
CA GLU A 357 -22.75 1.82 2.39
C GLU A 357 -24.07 1.87 1.61
N ASN A 358 -25.05 2.66 2.06
CA ASN A 358 -26.30 2.85 1.31
C ASN A 358 -26.06 3.64 0.01
N LEU A 359 -25.29 4.72 0.05
CA LEU A 359 -24.92 5.50 -1.14
C LEU A 359 -24.11 4.66 -2.15
N GLU A 360 -23.21 3.80 -1.67
CA GLU A 360 -22.48 2.84 -2.50
C GLU A 360 -23.46 1.90 -3.23
N LYS A 361 -24.42 1.33 -2.50
CA LYS A 361 -25.46 0.47 -3.08
C LYS A 361 -26.30 1.19 -4.14
N VAL A 362 -26.57 2.49 -3.95
CA VAL A 362 -27.26 3.33 -4.94
C VAL A 362 -26.43 3.45 -6.22
N VAL A 363 -25.14 3.82 -6.13
CA VAL A 363 -24.26 3.93 -7.30
C VAL A 363 -24.11 2.60 -8.02
N ARG A 364 -23.91 1.51 -7.28
CA ARG A 364 -23.85 0.15 -7.85
C ARG A 364 -25.13 -0.22 -8.59
N LYS A 365 -26.30 0.11 -8.04
CA LYS A 365 -27.59 -0.14 -8.71
C LYS A 365 -27.82 0.76 -9.91
N ALA A 366 -27.34 1.99 -9.88
CA ALA A 366 -27.38 2.90 -11.02
C ALA A 366 -26.47 2.42 -12.16
N ALA A 367 -25.36 1.75 -11.86
CA ALA A 367 -24.45 1.15 -12.86
C ALA A 367 -25.08 0.00 -13.67
N GLU A 368 -26.21 -0.57 -13.21
CA GLU A 368 -26.97 -1.60 -13.94
C GLU A 368 -27.84 -1.01 -15.08
N GLN A 369 -27.80 0.31 -15.31
CA GLN A 369 -28.55 0.93 -16.40
C GLN A 369 -28.06 0.53 -17.79
N LYS A 370 -29.00 0.44 -18.73
CA LYS A 370 -28.69 0.27 -20.16
C LYS A 370 -28.22 1.57 -20.81
N TYR A 371 -28.68 2.71 -20.30
CA TYR A 371 -28.32 4.04 -20.77
C TYR A 371 -27.51 4.75 -19.68
N GLY A 372 -26.48 5.49 -20.06
CA GLY A 372 -25.63 6.18 -19.08
C GLY A 372 -26.44 7.15 -18.20
N THR A 373 -26.00 7.35 -16.95
CA THR A 373 -26.67 8.19 -15.94
C THR A 373 -25.64 8.88 -15.05
N ILE A 374 -26.08 9.76 -14.16
CA ILE A 374 -25.21 10.45 -13.19
C ILE A 374 -25.85 10.37 -11.81
N VAL A 375 -25.06 10.07 -10.79
CA VAL A 375 -25.44 10.20 -9.38
C VAL A 375 -24.62 11.33 -8.77
N VAL A 376 -25.27 12.37 -8.23
CA VAL A 376 -24.62 13.49 -7.54
C VAL A 376 -24.84 13.36 -6.04
N ILE A 377 -23.80 13.59 -5.23
CA ILE A 377 -23.83 13.52 -3.78
C ILE A 377 -23.17 14.77 -3.21
N THR A 378 -23.86 15.49 -2.32
CA THR A 378 -23.32 16.64 -1.59
C THR A 378 -23.72 16.60 -0.12
N ASP A 379 -23.22 17.50 0.72
CA ASP A 379 -23.79 17.72 2.04
C ASP A 379 -25.27 18.14 1.95
N THR A 380 -26.00 17.96 3.06
CA THR A 380 -27.46 18.16 3.11
C THR A 380 -27.87 19.61 2.81
N ASP A 381 -27.09 20.59 3.26
CA ASP A 381 -27.40 22.00 3.03
C ASP A 381 -27.18 22.41 1.59
N THR A 382 -26.10 21.90 0.98
CA THR A 382 -25.80 22.11 -0.44
C THR A 382 -26.86 21.47 -1.32
N ALA A 383 -27.30 20.24 -1.03
CA ALA A 383 -28.34 19.55 -1.80
C ALA A 383 -29.65 20.35 -1.82
N ALA A 384 -30.11 20.81 -0.65
CA ALA A 384 -31.35 21.59 -0.56
C ALA A 384 -31.28 22.92 -1.35
N LYS A 385 -30.12 23.60 -1.32
CA LYS A 385 -29.91 24.87 -2.04
C LYS A 385 -29.80 24.66 -3.55
N GLU A 386 -28.96 23.72 -3.99
CA GLU A 386 -28.67 23.52 -5.41
C GLU A 386 -29.90 23.04 -6.17
N VAL A 387 -30.65 22.11 -5.60
CA VAL A 387 -31.85 21.59 -6.27
C VAL A 387 -32.94 22.67 -6.37
N THR A 388 -33.02 23.59 -5.41
CA THR A 388 -33.89 24.77 -5.48
C THR A 388 -33.46 25.71 -6.62
N THR A 389 -32.16 25.92 -6.81
CA THR A 389 -31.60 26.70 -7.91
C THR A 389 -31.89 26.03 -9.26
N LEU A 390 -31.73 24.71 -9.34
CA LEU A 390 -31.92 23.90 -10.54
C LEU A 390 -33.37 23.49 -10.79
N LYS A 391 -34.35 24.09 -10.09
CA LYS A 391 -35.76 23.67 -10.15
C LYS A 391 -36.40 23.67 -11.53
N MET A 392 -35.94 24.54 -12.43
CA MET A 392 -36.46 24.63 -13.79
C MET A 392 -35.81 23.60 -14.73
N GLN A 393 -34.78 22.90 -14.25
CA GLN A 393 -33.98 21.93 -14.99
C GLN A 393 -33.91 20.57 -14.26
N SER A 394 -34.88 20.30 -13.39
CA SER A 394 -34.98 19.08 -12.60
C SER A 394 -36.41 18.80 -12.18
N THR A 395 -36.67 17.57 -11.72
CA THR A 395 -37.90 17.22 -11.02
C THR A 395 -37.61 17.14 -9.52
N LEU A 396 -38.08 18.15 -8.77
CA LEU A 396 -37.96 18.20 -7.32
C LEU A 396 -38.84 17.13 -6.68
N ILE A 397 -38.30 16.48 -5.65
CA ILE A 397 -39.05 15.57 -4.78
C ILE A 397 -38.87 15.99 -3.32
N GLU A 398 -39.75 15.49 -2.45
CA GLU A 398 -39.51 15.62 -1.01
C GLU A 398 -38.28 14.77 -0.64
N PRO A 399 -37.30 15.31 0.12
CA PRO A 399 -36.11 14.57 0.51
C PRO A 399 -36.46 13.25 1.19
N THR A 400 -36.20 12.14 0.50
CA THR A 400 -36.67 10.82 0.93
C THR A 400 -35.61 9.74 0.64
N PRO A 401 -35.39 8.78 1.54
CA PRO A 401 -34.56 7.62 1.26
C PRO A 401 -35.20 6.75 0.17
N ILE A 402 -34.43 6.44 -0.87
CA ILE A 402 -34.91 5.64 -2.00
C ILE A 402 -34.62 4.15 -1.73
N LYS A 403 -35.65 3.31 -1.92
CA LYS A 403 -35.45 1.85 -1.92
C LYS A 403 -34.56 1.44 -3.09
N LEU A 404 -33.57 0.58 -2.84
CA LEU A 404 -32.57 0.17 -3.84
C LEU A 404 -33.18 -0.44 -5.12
N GLU A 405 -34.31 -1.13 -5.02
CA GLU A 405 -35.05 -1.70 -6.16
C GLU A 405 -35.62 -0.64 -7.12
N HIS A 406 -35.84 0.59 -6.64
CA HIS A 406 -36.37 1.69 -7.44
C HIS A 406 -35.27 2.52 -8.10
N VAL A 407 -34.01 2.43 -7.65
CA VAL A 407 -32.90 3.24 -8.18
C VAL A 407 -32.79 3.08 -9.69
N ARG A 408 -32.86 1.84 -10.19
CA ARG A 408 -32.82 1.54 -11.64
C ARG A 408 -34.06 2.05 -12.42
N HIS A 409 -35.15 2.38 -11.77
CA HIS A 409 -36.30 2.97 -12.45
C HIS A 409 -36.21 4.49 -12.47
N LEU A 410 -35.62 5.08 -11.44
CA LEU A 410 -35.44 6.53 -11.34
C LEU A 410 -34.29 7.02 -12.23
N THR A 411 -33.19 6.26 -12.31
CA THR A 411 -32.03 6.64 -13.13
C THR A 411 -32.20 6.40 -14.63
N SER A 412 -33.34 5.83 -15.07
CA SER A 412 -33.69 5.80 -16.50
C SER A 412 -34.26 7.11 -17.02
N ILE A 413 -34.59 8.04 -16.13
CA ILE A 413 -34.93 9.42 -16.49
C ILE A 413 -33.63 10.12 -16.92
N ASP A 414 -33.66 10.81 -18.05
CA ASP A 414 -32.47 11.49 -18.55
C ASP A 414 -32.04 12.63 -17.62
N GLY A 415 -30.72 12.77 -17.42
CA GLY A 415 -30.13 13.64 -16.41
C GLY A 415 -29.61 12.88 -15.19
N ALA A 416 -29.29 13.62 -14.13
CA ALA A 416 -28.72 13.11 -12.89
C ALA A 416 -29.80 12.83 -11.83
N ILE A 417 -29.48 11.94 -10.90
CA ILE A 417 -30.19 11.81 -9.62
C ILE A 417 -29.34 12.44 -8.52
N TYR A 418 -29.99 13.21 -7.63
CA TYR A 418 -29.29 14.04 -6.64
C TYR A 418 -29.55 13.55 -5.23
N PHE A 419 -28.50 13.16 -4.51
CA PHE A 419 -28.53 12.67 -3.14
C PHE A 419 -27.78 13.61 -2.18
N ASP A 420 -28.14 13.55 -0.91
CA ASP A 420 -27.30 14.07 0.18
C ASP A 420 -26.45 12.98 0.82
N THR A 421 -25.49 13.39 1.67
CA THR A 421 -24.63 12.52 2.47
C THR A 421 -25.38 11.62 3.47
N ASN A 422 -26.66 11.90 3.75
CA ASN A 422 -27.52 11.04 4.57
C ASN A 422 -28.25 9.96 3.76
N GLY A 423 -28.12 9.94 2.44
CA GLY A 423 -28.76 8.98 1.55
C GLY A 423 -30.19 9.35 1.13
N ASN A 424 -30.62 10.60 1.35
CA ASN A 424 -31.90 11.08 0.86
C ASN A 424 -31.75 11.60 -0.56
N CYS A 425 -32.70 11.26 -1.44
CA CYS A 425 -32.78 11.83 -2.78
C CYS A 425 -33.58 13.13 -2.73
N HIS A 426 -33.06 14.19 -3.36
CA HIS A 426 -33.67 15.53 -3.42
C HIS A 426 -34.28 15.84 -4.80
N ALA A 427 -33.75 15.26 -5.87
CA ALA A 427 -34.30 15.42 -7.23
C ALA A 427 -33.88 14.30 -8.19
N ILE A 428 -34.67 14.16 -9.25
CA ILE A 428 -34.46 13.24 -10.38
C ILE A 428 -34.47 14.02 -11.70
N GLY A 429 -33.75 13.50 -12.70
CA GLY A 429 -33.64 14.12 -14.03
C GLY A 429 -33.00 15.51 -13.99
N VAL A 430 -31.99 15.69 -13.13
CA VAL A 430 -31.29 16.97 -12.94
C VAL A 430 -30.33 17.21 -14.10
N ILE A 431 -30.51 18.31 -14.82
CA ILE A 431 -29.52 18.78 -15.78
C ILE A 431 -28.50 19.61 -15.01
N LEU A 432 -27.27 19.13 -14.95
CA LEU A 432 -26.18 19.80 -14.25
C LEU A 432 -25.71 21.02 -15.06
N ASP A 433 -25.70 22.19 -14.42
CA ASP A 433 -25.21 23.43 -14.99
C ASP A 433 -23.70 23.63 -14.74
N GLY A 434 -23.11 24.64 -15.38
CA GLY A 434 -21.69 24.93 -15.22
C GLY A 434 -21.13 25.75 -16.38
N ILE A 435 -20.10 26.54 -16.09
CA ILE A 435 -19.49 27.44 -17.07
C ILE A 435 -18.35 26.71 -17.79
N ALA A 436 -18.29 26.82 -19.12
CA ALA A 436 -17.14 26.33 -19.87
C ALA A 436 -15.91 27.19 -19.54
N LYS A 437 -14.83 26.53 -19.11
CA LYS A 437 -13.55 27.15 -18.74
C LYS A 437 -12.42 26.42 -19.47
N GLU A 438 -11.35 27.13 -19.77
CA GLU A 438 -10.13 26.54 -20.34
C GLU A 438 -9.55 25.50 -19.37
N GLY A 439 -9.15 24.33 -19.89
CA GLY A 439 -8.66 23.20 -19.09
C GLY A 439 -9.72 22.31 -18.43
N ILE A 440 -11.01 22.66 -18.50
CA ILE A 440 -12.09 21.87 -17.88
C ILE A 440 -12.92 21.12 -18.92
N GLY A 441 -12.86 19.79 -18.85
CA GLY A 441 -13.55 18.85 -19.75
C GLY A 441 -12.62 18.20 -20.77
N ASP A 442 -13.12 17.17 -21.45
CA ASP A 442 -12.38 16.35 -22.40
C ASP A 442 -13.25 16.09 -23.64
N SER A 443 -12.76 16.51 -24.82
CA SER A 443 -13.46 16.37 -26.10
C SER A 443 -13.56 14.91 -26.57
N SER A 444 -12.72 14.01 -26.04
CA SER A 444 -12.80 12.57 -26.28
C SER A 444 -13.91 11.88 -25.46
N ARG A 445 -14.50 12.60 -24.49
CA ARG A 445 -15.52 12.08 -23.56
C ARG A 445 -16.92 12.61 -23.88
N GLY A 446 -17.93 11.89 -23.40
CA GLY A 446 -19.34 12.20 -23.66
C GLY A 446 -19.88 13.42 -22.92
N ALA A 447 -21.09 13.86 -23.29
CA ALA A 447 -21.73 15.05 -22.72
C ALA A 447 -21.91 14.98 -21.19
N ARG A 448 -22.29 13.82 -20.65
CA ARG A 448 -22.47 13.57 -19.20
C ARG A 448 -21.18 13.77 -18.41
N TYR A 449 -20.06 13.32 -18.96
CA TYR A 449 -18.74 13.52 -18.36
C TYR A 449 -18.41 15.01 -18.28
N ASN A 450 -18.55 15.71 -19.40
CA ASN A 450 -18.25 17.13 -19.50
C ASN A 450 -19.18 18.02 -18.66
N SER A 451 -20.47 17.67 -18.52
CA SER A 451 -21.40 18.40 -17.65
C SER A 451 -21.07 18.21 -16.17
N ALA A 452 -20.72 16.99 -15.76
CA ALA A 452 -20.36 16.69 -14.38
C ALA A 452 -19.11 17.44 -13.92
N TYR A 453 -18.05 17.50 -14.74
CA TYR A 453 -16.83 18.24 -14.43
C TYR A 453 -17.07 19.74 -14.27
N ARG A 454 -17.87 20.35 -15.16
CA ARG A 454 -18.21 21.78 -15.05
C ARG A 454 -19.04 22.08 -13.81
N TYR A 455 -19.93 21.16 -13.43
CA TYR A 455 -20.74 21.29 -12.24
C TYR A 455 -19.92 21.17 -10.95
N MET A 456 -19.00 20.20 -10.89
CA MET A 456 -18.06 20.06 -9.78
C MET A 456 -17.21 21.33 -9.61
N GLU A 457 -16.69 21.90 -10.69
CA GLU A 457 -15.90 23.14 -10.66
C GLU A 457 -16.72 24.37 -10.23
N LYS A 458 -18.02 24.42 -10.58
CA LYS A 458 -18.95 25.42 -10.04
C LYS A 458 -19.04 25.28 -8.52
N LEU A 459 -19.28 24.08 -7.99
CA LEU A 459 -19.40 23.86 -6.55
C LEU A 459 -18.09 24.16 -5.81
N LYS A 460 -16.95 23.73 -6.36
CA LYS A 460 -15.61 24.03 -5.85
C LYS A 460 -15.38 25.54 -5.73
N SER A 461 -15.80 26.33 -6.72
CA SER A 461 -15.68 27.80 -6.67
C SER A 461 -16.54 28.47 -5.58
N MET A 462 -17.50 27.75 -5.02
CA MET A 462 -18.36 28.17 -3.90
C MET A 462 -17.93 27.54 -2.57
N ASP A 463 -16.73 26.93 -2.53
CA ASP A 463 -16.22 26.19 -1.37
C ASP A 463 -17.17 25.06 -0.91
N LYS A 464 -17.79 24.37 -1.88
CA LYS A 464 -18.68 23.23 -1.67
C LYS A 464 -18.07 21.95 -2.22
N LYS A 465 -18.04 20.92 -1.39
CA LYS A 465 -17.56 19.58 -1.73
C LYS A 465 -18.69 18.76 -2.39
N CYS A 466 -18.36 17.92 -3.35
CA CYS A 466 -19.31 17.01 -4.01
C CYS A 466 -18.64 15.72 -4.45
N VAL A 467 -19.40 14.63 -4.52
CA VAL A 467 -18.99 13.38 -5.18
C VAL A 467 -19.99 13.08 -6.29
N ILE A 468 -19.51 12.85 -7.51
CA ILE A 468 -20.35 12.56 -8.68
C ILE A 468 -19.90 11.25 -9.30
N ALA A 469 -20.81 10.28 -9.40
CA ALA A 469 -20.61 9.05 -10.15
C ALA A 469 -21.22 9.18 -11.55
N ILE A 470 -20.36 9.24 -12.56
CA ILE A 470 -20.72 9.30 -13.98
C ILE A 470 -20.75 7.86 -14.50
N ILE A 471 -21.92 7.39 -14.89
CA ILE A 471 -22.13 6.02 -15.36
C ILE A 471 -22.33 6.07 -16.88
N SER A 472 -21.51 5.32 -17.62
CA SER A 472 -21.60 5.22 -19.07
C SER A 472 -22.58 4.14 -19.52
N GLU A 473 -22.91 4.13 -20.82
CA GLU A 473 -23.79 3.10 -21.42
C GLU A 473 -23.18 1.69 -21.39
N ASP A 474 -21.85 1.59 -21.34
CA ASP A 474 -21.12 0.33 -21.20
C ASP A 474 -20.88 -0.07 -19.73
N GLY A 475 -21.53 0.62 -18.77
CA GLY A 475 -21.49 0.31 -17.34
C GLY A 475 -20.18 0.69 -16.65
N MET A 476 -19.32 1.48 -17.28
CA MET A 476 -18.16 2.08 -16.61
C MET A 476 -18.64 3.17 -15.67
N VAL A 477 -18.01 3.27 -14.51
CA VAL A 477 -18.33 4.28 -13.51
C VAL A 477 -17.09 5.12 -13.25
N ASN A 478 -17.15 6.40 -13.61
CA ASN A 478 -16.14 7.39 -13.29
C ASN A 478 -16.60 8.16 -12.04
N LEU A 479 -15.80 8.15 -10.98
CA LEU A 479 -16.04 8.95 -9.79
C LEU A 479 -15.25 10.25 -9.86
N ILE A 480 -15.91 11.39 -9.61
CA ILE A 480 -15.24 12.69 -9.46
C ILE A 480 -15.62 13.33 -8.09
N PRO A 481 -14.72 14.07 -7.42
CA PRO A 481 -13.33 14.31 -7.81
C PRO A 481 -12.57 12.99 -7.90
N GLU A 482 -11.67 12.92 -8.88
CA GLU A 482 -10.83 11.74 -9.02
C GLU A 482 -9.96 11.69 -7.76
N LEU A 483 -10.01 10.57 -7.03
CA LEU A 483 -8.91 10.30 -6.10
C LEU A 483 -7.63 10.32 -6.93
N ASP A 484 -6.60 10.97 -6.41
CA ASP A 484 -5.31 11.09 -7.09
C ASP A 484 -4.93 9.72 -7.65
N ASP A 485 -4.66 9.69 -8.96
CA ASP A 485 -4.37 8.45 -9.67
C ASP A 485 -3.10 7.87 -9.08
N GLU A 486 -3.24 6.89 -8.18
CA GLU A 486 -2.13 6.36 -7.38
C GLU A 486 -0.96 5.90 -8.27
N ASP A 487 -1.20 5.47 -9.52
CA ASP A 487 -0.13 5.16 -10.49
C ASP A 487 0.61 6.42 -10.99
N LYS A 488 -0.11 7.52 -11.28
CA LYS A 488 0.50 8.80 -11.64
C LYS A 488 1.21 9.43 -10.46
N VAL A 489 0.58 9.42 -9.28
CA VAL A 489 1.18 9.89 -8.03
C VAL A 489 2.49 9.16 -7.84
N PHE A 490 2.48 7.83 -7.87
CA PHE A 490 3.69 7.04 -7.73
C PHE A 490 4.76 7.35 -8.78
N THR A 491 4.36 7.53 -10.05
CA THR A 491 5.29 7.92 -11.13
C THR A 491 5.91 9.30 -10.84
N LEU A 492 5.12 10.25 -10.33
CA LEU A 492 5.59 11.59 -9.98
C LEU A 492 6.56 11.55 -8.79
N PHE A 493 6.24 10.78 -7.73
CA PHE A 493 7.14 10.56 -6.61
C PHE A 493 8.46 9.92 -7.05
N GLN A 494 8.42 8.95 -7.98
CA GLN A 494 9.64 8.35 -8.53
C GLN A 494 10.44 9.38 -9.33
N GLN A 495 9.78 10.20 -10.15
CA GLN A 495 10.45 11.28 -10.90
C GLN A 495 11.14 12.27 -9.96
N ILE A 496 10.49 12.65 -8.85
CA ILE A 496 11.08 13.50 -7.82
C ILE A 496 12.36 12.86 -7.27
N ILE A 497 12.29 11.58 -6.85
CA ILE A 497 13.45 10.85 -6.32
C ILE A 497 14.58 10.77 -7.35
N ASP A 498 14.27 10.47 -8.61
CA ASP A 498 15.26 10.36 -9.68
C ASP A 498 15.92 11.73 -9.93
N LEU A 499 15.15 12.82 -9.95
CA LEU A 499 15.67 14.18 -10.12
C LEU A 499 16.56 14.63 -8.96
N ILE A 500 16.17 14.34 -7.71
CA ILE A 500 17.02 14.59 -6.52
C ILE A 500 18.35 13.86 -6.67
N ASN A 501 18.32 12.60 -7.14
CA ASN A 501 19.52 11.79 -7.28
C ASN A 501 20.43 12.20 -8.46
N GLU A 502 19.87 12.68 -9.57
CA GLU A 502 20.59 13.02 -10.81
C GLU A 502 21.45 14.30 -10.75
N GLU A 503 21.22 15.21 -9.79
CA GLU A 503 21.96 16.48 -9.65
C GLU A 503 21.98 17.35 -10.92
N ASP A 504 20.83 17.46 -11.60
CA ASP A 504 20.69 18.25 -12.84
C ASP A 504 20.19 19.67 -12.55
N GLU A 505 21.11 20.65 -12.51
CA GLU A 505 20.80 22.07 -12.23
C GLU A 505 19.74 22.66 -13.18
N ASP A 506 19.64 22.16 -14.42
CA ASP A 506 18.67 22.63 -15.41
C ASP A 506 17.23 22.19 -15.11
N LYS A 507 17.02 21.30 -14.13
CA LYS A 507 15.71 20.73 -13.77
C LYS A 507 15.20 21.14 -12.39
N ILE A 508 15.89 22.02 -11.67
CA ILE A 508 15.49 22.46 -10.31
C ILE A 508 14.07 23.07 -10.30
N GLU A 509 13.72 23.88 -11.29
CA GLU A 509 12.39 24.50 -11.38
C GLU A 509 11.28 23.45 -11.61
N ALA A 510 11.58 22.40 -12.38
CA ALA A 510 10.65 21.29 -12.57
C ALA A 510 10.52 20.43 -11.30
N LEU A 511 11.63 20.18 -10.60
CA LEU A 511 11.63 19.46 -9.33
C LEU A 511 10.76 20.17 -8.28
N SER A 512 10.97 21.48 -8.09
CA SER A 512 10.17 22.29 -7.15
C SER A 512 8.69 22.28 -7.50
N ALA A 513 8.34 22.40 -8.79
CA ALA A 513 6.95 22.33 -9.22
C ALA A 513 6.31 20.95 -8.91
N PHE A 514 7.05 19.86 -9.09
CA PHE A 514 6.57 18.52 -8.77
C PHE A 514 6.44 18.27 -7.26
N GLN A 515 7.38 18.78 -6.46
CA GLN A 515 7.31 18.70 -5.00
C GLN A 515 6.09 19.44 -4.45
N ASP A 516 5.86 20.68 -4.92
CA ASP A 516 4.67 21.46 -4.57
C ASP A 516 3.38 20.72 -4.95
N GLU A 517 3.36 20.04 -6.10
CA GLU A 517 2.22 19.25 -6.53
C GLU A 517 1.96 18.08 -5.57
N VAL A 518 2.97 17.28 -5.23
CA VAL A 518 2.77 16.08 -4.38
C VAL A 518 2.42 16.42 -2.93
N LEU A 519 2.89 17.55 -2.41
CA LEU A 519 2.57 18.01 -1.06
C LEU A 519 1.09 18.43 -0.92
N ASN A 520 0.43 18.75 -2.03
CA ASN A 520 -1.00 19.05 -2.07
C ASN A 520 -1.90 17.80 -2.17
N TYR A 521 -1.34 16.60 -2.41
CA TYR A 521 -2.13 15.39 -2.43
C TYR A 521 -2.59 14.97 -1.03
N HIS A 522 -3.79 14.42 -0.97
CA HIS A 522 -4.42 13.93 0.26
C HIS A 522 -4.72 12.44 0.11
N ASP A 523 -4.57 11.66 1.19
CA ASP A 523 -4.77 10.19 1.22
C ASP A 523 -3.81 9.36 0.36
N ILE A 524 -2.54 9.80 0.27
CA ILE A 524 -1.43 9.07 -0.36
C ILE A 524 -0.74 8.15 0.66
N ASP A 525 -0.18 7.05 0.17
CA ASP A 525 0.63 6.16 0.98
C ASP A 525 1.85 6.90 1.56
N PHE A 526 1.90 6.99 2.90
CA PHE A 526 2.93 7.76 3.60
C PHE A 526 4.35 7.31 3.26
N ASP A 527 4.54 6.03 2.90
CA ASP A 527 5.84 5.47 2.51
C ASP A 527 6.45 6.18 1.28
N LEU A 528 5.63 6.77 0.41
CA LEU A 528 6.12 7.55 -0.74
C LEU A 528 6.76 8.87 -0.30
N PHE A 529 6.13 9.60 0.63
CA PHE A 529 6.73 10.79 1.21
C PHE A 529 8.02 10.46 1.97
N MET A 530 8.04 9.33 2.70
CA MET A 530 9.22 8.89 3.41
C MET A 530 10.41 8.61 2.49
N LYS A 531 10.18 8.02 1.30
CA LYS A 531 11.24 7.78 0.32
C LYS A 531 11.82 9.05 -0.29
N VAL A 532 10.97 10.06 -0.53
CA VAL A 532 11.44 11.38 -0.98
C VAL A 532 12.26 12.05 0.12
N ALA A 533 11.83 11.94 1.38
CA ALA A 533 12.58 12.43 2.53
C ALA A 533 13.96 11.77 2.66
N ASP A 534 14.06 10.44 2.49
CA ASP A 534 15.32 9.70 2.48
C ASP A 534 16.27 10.21 1.37
N ALA A 535 15.73 10.52 0.18
CA ALA A 535 16.51 11.06 -0.93
C ALA A 535 17.08 12.45 -0.61
N HIS A 536 16.25 13.37 -0.12
CA HIS A 536 16.70 14.70 0.33
C HIS A 536 17.73 14.62 1.45
N PHE A 537 17.51 13.72 2.42
CA PHE A 537 18.44 13.57 3.54
C PHE A 537 19.83 13.14 3.05
N SER A 538 19.88 12.27 2.04
CA SER A 538 21.12 11.82 1.42
C SER A 538 21.87 12.93 0.65
N LYS A 539 21.17 14.03 0.31
CA LYS A 539 21.72 15.24 -0.32
C LYS A 539 21.99 16.38 0.67
N GLU A 540 21.86 16.11 1.97
CA GLU A 540 22.00 17.12 3.04
C GLU A 540 20.94 18.26 2.97
N GLU A 541 19.81 18.01 2.32
CA GLU A 541 18.69 18.94 2.15
C GLU A 541 17.68 18.79 3.30
N TYR A 542 18.10 19.20 4.50
CA TYR A 542 17.38 18.83 5.74
C TYR A 542 16.00 19.48 5.91
N GLU A 543 15.76 20.66 5.35
CA GLU A 543 14.43 21.32 5.45
C GLU A 543 13.39 20.57 4.61
N ASP A 544 13.76 20.16 3.39
CA ASP A 544 12.91 19.34 2.53
C ASP A 544 12.68 17.95 3.15
N THR A 545 13.70 17.34 3.76
CA THR A 545 13.51 16.10 4.55
C THR A 545 12.44 16.29 5.63
N ILE A 546 12.52 17.37 6.42
CA ILE A 546 11.57 17.64 7.51
C ILE A 546 10.14 17.80 6.96
N GLU A 547 9.97 18.55 5.87
CA GLU A 547 8.67 18.76 5.24
C GLU A 547 8.04 17.45 4.77
N PHE A 548 8.79 16.64 4.04
CA PHE A 548 8.31 15.36 3.51
C PHE A 548 8.03 14.33 4.62
N VAL A 549 8.87 14.25 5.66
CA VAL A 549 8.56 13.34 6.80
C VAL A 549 7.29 13.77 7.49
N ASN A 550 7.11 15.06 7.80
CA ASN A 550 5.89 15.55 8.44
C ASN A 550 4.65 15.29 7.59
N LYS A 551 4.74 15.48 6.27
CA LYS A 551 3.64 15.16 5.35
C LYS A 551 3.32 13.67 5.33
N GLY A 552 4.35 12.82 5.37
CA GLY A 552 4.20 11.38 5.54
C GLY A 552 3.48 11.02 6.84
N LEU A 553 3.90 11.61 7.96
CA LEU A 553 3.28 11.38 9.28
C LEU A 553 1.80 11.82 9.31
N GLU A 554 1.47 12.98 8.72
CA GLU A 554 0.08 13.43 8.54
C GLU A 554 -0.73 12.40 7.75
N SER A 555 -0.18 11.92 6.64
CA SER A 555 -0.84 10.97 5.74
C SER A 555 -1.01 9.57 6.34
N ALA A 556 -0.16 9.18 7.30
CA ALA A 556 -0.21 7.88 7.96
C ALA A 556 -1.49 7.69 8.80
N ARG A 557 -2.08 8.76 9.34
CA ARG A 557 -3.24 8.72 10.26
C ARG A 557 -3.02 7.70 11.41
N ASN A 558 -3.81 6.62 11.45
CA ASN A 558 -3.70 5.53 12.45
C ASN A 558 -2.77 4.38 12.01
N SER A 559 -2.01 4.55 10.93
CA SER A 559 -1.09 3.53 10.44
C SER A 559 0.16 3.48 11.32
N TYR A 560 0.70 2.27 11.52
CA TYR A 560 2.00 2.11 12.17
C TYR A 560 3.10 2.70 11.28
N VAL A 561 3.89 3.61 11.83
CA VAL A 561 5.07 4.19 11.19
C VAL A 561 6.31 3.61 11.89
N GLN A 562 7.29 3.17 11.10
CA GLN A 562 8.52 2.59 11.65
C GLN A 562 9.35 3.65 12.39
N THR A 563 9.95 3.26 13.51
CA THR A 563 10.88 4.04 14.36
C THR A 563 11.93 4.80 13.56
N LYS A 564 12.47 4.20 12.49
CA LYS A 564 13.50 4.80 11.65
C LYS A 564 13.11 6.16 11.06
N TYR A 565 11.81 6.42 10.84
CA TYR A 565 11.35 7.70 10.27
C TYR A 565 11.24 8.79 11.33
N TYR A 566 10.92 8.45 12.58
CA TYR A 566 11.02 9.39 13.69
C TYR A 566 12.48 9.72 14.01
N ARG A 567 13.39 8.72 13.92
CA ARG A 567 14.85 8.95 13.99
C ARG A 567 15.34 9.87 12.87
N LEU A 568 14.90 9.63 11.63
CA LEU A 568 15.22 10.48 10.48
C LEU A 568 14.78 11.92 10.72
N LEU A 569 13.56 12.13 11.21
CA LEU A 569 13.04 13.46 11.57
C LEU A 569 13.92 14.14 12.62
N ALA A 570 14.21 13.45 13.73
CA ALA A 570 15.06 13.97 14.79
C ALA A 570 16.47 14.33 14.26
N GLN A 571 17.04 13.49 13.41
CA GLN A 571 18.36 13.72 12.82
C GLN A 571 18.36 14.90 11.84
N ALA A 572 17.33 15.04 11.00
CA ALA A 572 17.18 16.16 10.08
C ALA A 572 17.05 17.49 10.85
N HIS A 573 16.22 17.54 11.91
CA HIS A 573 16.15 18.71 12.79
C HIS A 573 17.50 19.02 13.45
N TYR A 574 18.21 18.00 13.95
CA TYR A 574 19.54 18.21 14.56
C TYR A 574 20.54 18.82 13.57
N ARG A 575 20.60 18.31 12.34
CA ARG A 575 21.47 18.81 11.27
C ARG A 575 21.09 20.24 10.86
N ALA A 576 19.80 20.51 10.70
CA ALA A 576 19.28 21.85 10.42
C ALA A 576 19.62 22.83 11.56
N ALA A 577 19.55 22.39 12.83
CA ALA A 577 19.97 23.19 13.97
C ALA A 577 21.46 23.55 13.86
N MET A 578 22.34 22.57 13.62
CA MET A 578 23.79 22.82 13.53
C MET A 578 24.16 23.85 12.45
N ALA A 579 23.44 23.88 11.33
CA ALA A 579 23.64 24.90 10.29
C ALA A 579 23.28 26.33 10.75
N GLN A 580 22.39 26.48 11.73
CA GLN A 580 21.91 27.77 12.24
C GLN A 580 22.60 28.24 13.51
N ARG A 581 23.45 27.41 14.14
CA ARG A 581 24.04 27.64 15.47
C ARG A 581 24.68 29.02 15.65
N SER A 582 25.35 29.51 14.60
CA SER A 582 26.08 30.79 14.64
C SER A 582 25.32 31.96 14.00
N SER A 583 24.23 31.69 13.28
CA SER A 583 23.50 32.67 12.45
C SER A 583 22.16 33.08 13.03
N ASN A 584 21.40 32.15 13.63
CA ASN A 584 20.05 32.40 14.12
C ASN A 584 19.72 31.50 15.32
N VAL A 585 19.84 32.07 16.53
CA VAL A 585 19.61 31.36 17.80
C VAL A 585 18.15 30.91 17.97
N GLU A 586 17.18 31.70 17.50
CA GLU A 586 15.76 31.34 17.61
C GLU A 586 15.45 30.11 16.75
N LYS A 587 15.93 30.11 15.50
CA LYS A 587 15.77 28.96 14.59
C LYS A 587 16.54 27.73 15.10
N TYR A 588 17.74 27.92 15.62
CA TYR A 588 18.51 26.86 16.28
C TYR A 588 17.71 26.18 17.40
N LEU A 589 17.14 26.98 18.31
CA LEU A 589 16.33 26.46 19.43
C LEU A 589 15.04 25.82 18.97
N TYR A 590 14.39 26.35 17.93
CA TYR A 590 13.22 25.72 17.33
C TYR A 590 13.54 24.29 16.90
N HIS A 591 14.58 24.10 16.08
CA HIS A 591 14.94 22.75 15.63
C HIS A 591 15.37 21.85 16.81
N MET A 592 16.09 22.35 17.81
CA MET A 592 16.44 21.54 18.99
C MET A 592 15.23 21.06 19.78
N ASN A 593 14.19 21.89 19.94
CA ASN A 593 12.94 21.44 20.54
C ASN A 593 12.25 20.38 19.68
N GLN A 594 12.28 20.53 18.35
CA GLN A 594 11.73 19.51 17.46
C GLN A 594 12.51 18.19 17.50
N VAL A 595 13.82 18.18 17.77
CA VAL A 595 14.57 16.95 18.05
C VAL A 595 13.99 16.23 19.27
N ILE A 596 13.74 16.95 20.36
CA ILE A 596 13.13 16.39 21.58
C ILE A 596 11.75 15.80 21.27
N ASP A 597 10.89 16.57 20.60
CA ASP A 597 9.54 16.14 20.24
C ASP A 597 9.55 14.89 19.37
N ALA A 598 10.40 14.86 18.33
CA ALA A 598 10.53 13.72 17.44
C ALA A 598 11.09 12.48 18.16
N SER A 599 12.06 12.64 19.07
CA SER A 599 12.59 11.55 19.87
C SER A 599 11.55 10.96 20.84
N ASN A 600 10.73 11.79 21.46
CA ASN A 600 9.68 11.32 22.37
C ASN A 600 8.61 10.47 21.67
N LEU A 601 8.34 10.72 20.38
CA LEU A 601 7.34 9.97 19.62
C LEU A 601 7.62 8.47 19.59
N PHE A 602 8.88 8.05 19.63
CA PHE A 602 9.26 6.65 19.55
C PHE A 602 9.80 6.09 20.88
N LEU A 603 10.51 6.88 21.68
CA LEU A 603 11.06 6.43 22.97
C LEU A 603 9.98 6.05 23.99
N ASP A 604 8.78 6.64 23.92
CA ASP A 604 7.67 6.32 24.82
C ASP A 604 6.81 5.13 24.33
N ARG A 605 6.99 4.69 23.08
CA ARG A 605 6.07 3.75 22.40
C ARG A 605 6.71 2.41 22.06
N ASP A 606 7.97 2.44 21.64
CA ASP A 606 8.61 1.28 21.05
C ASP A 606 9.24 0.35 22.10
N PRO A 607 9.33 -0.96 21.84
CA PRO A 607 9.97 -1.90 22.75
C PRO A 607 11.45 -1.53 22.98
N GLU A 608 11.97 -1.70 24.20
CA GLU A 608 13.38 -1.40 24.51
C GLU A 608 14.38 -2.11 23.58
N GLU A 609 14.01 -3.26 23.04
CA GLU A 609 14.83 -4.08 22.12
C GLU A 609 15.07 -3.40 20.75
N GLU A 610 14.25 -2.42 20.36
CA GLU A 610 14.38 -1.70 19.08
C GLU A 610 15.16 -0.39 19.21
N LEU A 611 15.45 0.07 20.43
CA LEU A 611 16.11 1.34 20.72
C LEU A 611 17.63 1.19 20.76
N VAL A 612 18.36 2.17 20.23
CA VAL A 612 19.84 2.16 20.23
C VAL A 612 20.39 3.28 21.09
N ALA A 613 21.62 3.13 21.59
CA ALA A 613 22.27 4.12 22.46
C ALA A 613 22.25 5.54 21.87
N ASN A 614 22.41 5.65 20.54
CA ASN A 614 22.40 6.94 19.87
C ASN A 614 21.03 7.67 19.93
N ASP A 615 19.91 6.96 20.09
CA ASP A 615 18.59 7.59 20.22
C ASP A 615 18.51 8.46 21.48
N PHE A 616 18.98 7.91 22.59
CA PHE A 616 19.07 8.60 23.88
C PHE A 616 20.14 9.71 23.82
N ASN A 617 21.31 9.44 23.24
CA ASN A 617 22.36 10.45 23.07
C ASN A 617 21.89 11.68 22.29
N VAL A 618 21.17 11.51 21.18
CA VAL A 618 20.64 12.62 20.38
C VAL A 618 19.64 13.46 21.19
N ARG A 619 18.72 12.82 21.91
CA ARG A 619 17.75 13.54 22.77
C ARG A 619 18.44 14.26 23.93
N ALA A 620 19.43 13.61 24.56
CA ALA A 620 20.23 14.20 25.63
C ALA A 620 20.96 15.47 25.18
N ILE A 621 21.59 15.44 23.99
CA ILE A 621 22.24 16.59 23.38
C ILE A 621 21.23 17.71 23.14
N ALA A 622 20.03 17.40 22.65
CA ALA A 622 18.99 18.40 22.43
C ALA A 622 18.54 19.06 23.74
N PHE A 623 18.28 18.29 24.80
CA PHE A 623 17.99 18.83 26.13
C PHE A 623 19.10 19.74 26.66
N HIS A 624 20.36 19.32 26.51
CA HIS A 624 21.52 20.12 26.90
C HIS A 624 21.61 21.45 26.15
N ASN A 625 21.43 21.45 24.83
CA ASN A 625 21.50 22.70 24.08
C ASN A 625 20.33 23.66 24.41
N VAL A 626 19.14 23.12 24.66
CA VAL A 626 17.98 23.93 25.06
C VAL A 626 18.16 24.49 26.48
N LEU A 627 18.73 23.70 27.42
CA LEU A 627 18.91 24.15 28.80
C LEU A 627 19.94 25.29 28.91
N GLU A 628 21.01 25.28 28.11
CA GLU A 628 22.04 26.33 28.15
C GLU A 628 21.50 27.71 27.73
N MET A 629 20.43 27.72 26.93
CA MET A 629 19.89 28.94 26.33
C MET A 629 18.55 29.38 26.94
N THR A 630 17.95 28.59 27.85
CA THR A 630 16.65 28.93 28.45
C THR A 630 16.79 29.68 29.78
N GLU A 631 16.09 30.82 29.91
CA GLU A 631 16.06 31.59 31.16
C GLU A 631 15.13 30.98 32.22
N ASP A 632 14.25 30.04 31.83
CA ASP A 632 13.29 29.39 32.73
C ASP A 632 14.00 28.37 33.65
N GLU A 633 14.07 28.70 34.94
CA GLU A 633 14.75 27.88 35.95
C GLU A 633 14.09 26.49 36.14
N HIS A 634 12.76 26.40 35.98
CA HIS A 634 12.06 25.13 36.09
C HIS A 634 12.38 24.22 34.90
N LYS A 635 12.37 24.78 33.68
CA LYS A 635 12.77 24.04 32.47
C LYS A 635 14.23 23.63 32.52
N ARG A 636 15.13 24.47 33.04
CA ARG A 636 16.55 24.12 33.22
C ARG A 636 16.72 22.89 34.10
N ARG A 637 16.03 22.83 35.24
CA ARG A 637 16.08 21.65 36.12
C ARG A 637 15.53 20.39 35.42
N LEU A 638 14.35 20.50 34.83
CA LEU A 638 13.72 19.37 34.13
C LEU A 638 14.61 18.83 33.00
N TYR A 639 15.13 19.69 32.13
CA TYR A 639 15.96 19.27 31.00
C TYR A 639 17.34 18.78 31.43
N SER A 640 17.89 19.29 32.54
CA SER A 640 19.09 18.72 33.16
C SER A 640 18.84 17.27 33.59
N ASP A 641 17.78 17.02 34.34
CA ASP A 641 17.43 15.69 34.83
C ASP A 641 17.16 14.71 33.67
N MET A 642 16.43 15.15 32.64
CA MET A 642 16.16 14.34 31.44
C MET A 642 17.42 14.05 30.62
N SER A 643 18.30 15.04 30.45
CA SER A 643 19.56 14.88 29.70
C SER A 643 20.50 13.90 30.40
N GLU A 644 20.67 14.01 31.72
CA GLU A 644 21.47 13.06 32.51
C GLU A 644 20.92 11.64 32.41
N SER A 645 19.60 11.46 32.60
CA SER A 645 18.96 10.15 32.50
C SER A 645 19.12 9.50 31.12
N ASP A 646 19.06 10.30 30.05
CA ASP A 646 19.26 9.79 28.70
C ASP A 646 20.71 9.37 28.45
N TYR A 647 21.70 10.15 28.91
CA TYR A 647 23.09 9.74 28.78
C TYR A 647 23.40 8.47 29.59
N ASP A 648 22.86 8.34 30.80
CA ASP A 648 23.01 7.13 31.60
C ASP A 648 22.48 5.91 30.85
N ARG A 649 21.27 6.04 30.28
CA ARG A 649 20.68 4.97 29.47
C ARG A 649 21.48 4.66 28.21
N ALA A 650 21.99 5.69 27.53
CA ALA A 650 22.83 5.53 26.35
C ALA A 650 24.13 4.76 26.67
N ILE A 651 24.75 5.05 27.81
CA ILE A 651 25.97 4.38 28.28
C ILE A 651 25.68 2.94 28.74
N GLU A 652 24.52 2.66 29.33
CA GLU A 652 24.10 1.29 29.64
C GLU A 652 24.00 0.43 28.38
N LEU A 653 23.45 0.99 27.29
CA LEU A 653 23.28 0.29 26.01
C LEU A 653 24.60 0.14 25.25
N GLU A 654 25.46 1.15 25.28
CA GLU A 654 26.76 1.12 24.59
C GLU A 654 27.91 1.64 25.50
N PRO A 655 28.39 0.79 26.45
CA PRO A 655 29.38 1.22 27.45
C PRO A 655 30.73 1.66 26.88
N SER A 656 31.07 1.18 25.68
CA SER A 656 32.31 1.43 24.95
C SER A 656 32.26 2.68 24.05
N SER A 657 31.16 3.42 24.03
CA SER A 657 31.06 4.63 23.21
C SER A 657 31.75 5.82 23.86
N ALA A 658 32.93 6.19 23.36
CA ALA A 658 33.66 7.36 23.83
C ALA A 658 32.90 8.67 23.57
N ILE A 659 32.18 8.74 22.44
CA ILE A 659 31.40 9.93 22.03
C ILE A 659 30.30 10.23 23.04
N ILE A 660 29.54 9.22 23.48
CA ILE A 660 28.44 9.40 24.44
C ILE A 660 28.98 9.89 25.78
N ARG A 661 30.07 9.29 26.28
CA ARG A 661 30.74 9.72 27.52
C ARG A 661 31.25 11.15 27.41
N ALA A 662 31.89 11.49 26.30
CA ALA A 662 32.38 12.84 26.07
C ALA A 662 31.24 13.88 26.01
N ASN A 663 30.09 13.52 25.46
CA ASN A 663 28.89 14.39 25.44
C ASN A 663 28.31 14.57 26.85
N ARG A 664 28.22 13.50 27.66
CA ARG A 664 27.80 13.61 29.07
C ARG A 664 28.77 14.46 29.89
N ALA A 665 30.08 14.33 29.67
CA ALA A 665 31.09 15.16 30.32
C ALA A 665 30.91 16.66 30.01
N ILE A 666 30.55 17.02 28.76
CA ILE A 666 30.25 18.40 28.39
C ILE A 666 29.06 18.93 29.21
N LEU A 667 27.97 18.15 29.32
CA LEU A 667 26.82 18.49 30.15
C LEU A 667 27.23 18.68 31.62
N LEU A 668 27.93 17.70 32.20
CA LEU A 668 28.34 17.72 33.62
C LEU A 668 29.21 18.93 33.94
N ASN A 669 30.15 19.27 33.04
CA ASN A 669 30.98 20.45 33.17
C ASN A 669 30.15 21.74 33.13
N ALA A 670 29.17 21.84 32.21
CA ALA A 670 28.25 22.97 32.14
C ALA A 670 27.36 23.12 33.39
N LEU A 671 27.04 22.01 34.06
CA LEU A 671 26.32 21.98 35.34
C LEU A 671 27.24 22.24 36.56
N GLY A 672 28.54 22.43 36.35
CA GLY A 672 29.54 22.66 37.40
C GLY A 672 30.01 21.40 38.14
N ARG A 673 29.65 20.20 37.66
CA ARG A 673 30.09 18.90 38.18
C ARG A 673 31.37 18.46 37.47
N MET A 674 32.41 19.26 37.64
CA MET A 674 33.69 19.13 36.91
C MET A 674 34.44 17.85 37.22
N ASP A 675 34.31 17.31 38.43
CA ASP A 675 34.85 16.03 38.87
C ASP A 675 34.31 14.87 38.03
N ALA A 676 32.98 14.75 37.95
CA ALA A 676 32.32 13.71 37.14
C ALA A 676 32.55 13.89 35.63
N ALA A 677 32.71 15.14 35.16
CA ALA A 677 33.05 15.43 33.77
C ALA A 677 34.46 14.94 33.41
N LEU A 678 35.43 15.14 34.31
CA LEU A 678 36.80 14.64 34.14
C LEU A 678 36.84 13.12 34.08
N ASP A 679 36.10 12.44 34.96
CA ASP A 679 35.98 10.97 34.94
C ASP A 679 35.52 10.45 33.57
N ASP A 680 34.47 11.06 33.00
CA ASP A 680 33.95 10.64 31.71
C ASP A 680 34.88 10.96 30.53
N TRP A 681 35.54 12.12 30.51
CA TRP A 681 36.52 12.43 29.47
C TRP A 681 37.76 11.52 29.55
N VAL A 682 38.20 11.16 30.75
CA VAL A 682 39.29 10.19 30.94
C VAL A 682 38.89 8.83 30.37
N VAL A 683 37.70 8.33 30.68
CA VAL A 683 37.21 7.07 30.12
C VAL A 683 37.08 7.16 28.59
N ALA A 684 36.55 8.27 28.06
CA ALA A 684 36.43 8.49 26.61
C ALA A 684 37.80 8.49 25.91
N GLU A 685 38.80 9.14 26.49
CA GLU A 685 40.17 9.17 25.97
C GLU A 685 40.83 7.79 26.00
N LEU A 686 40.59 6.99 27.05
CA LEU A 686 41.12 5.61 27.13
C LEU A 686 40.40 4.64 26.18
N LEU A 687 39.20 4.97 25.70
CA LEU A 687 38.50 4.22 24.66
C LEU A 687 39.05 4.53 23.25
N GLU A 688 39.25 5.81 22.90
CA GLU A 688 39.73 6.24 21.56
C GLU A 688 41.26 6.17 21.40
N LYS A 689 42.01 6.54 22.46
CA LYS A 689 43.48 6.54 22.52
C LYS A 689 44.16 7.39 21.44
N ASP A 690 43.52 8.46 21.00
CA ASP A 690 43.99 9.32 19.90
C ASP A 690 44.32 10.76 20.32
N GLY A 691 44.10 11.12 21.58
CA GLY A 691 44.40 12.43 22.15
C GLY A 691 43.27 13.44 22.04
N THR A 692 42.10 13.05 21.52
CA THR A 692 40.96 13.94 21.24
C THR A 692 40.49 14.73 22.47
N TYR A 693 40.54 14.14 23.67
CA TYR A 693 39.99 14.76 24.88
C TYR A 693 41.07 15.29 25.84
N VAL A 694 42.34 15.00 25.59
CA VAL A 694 43.47 15.36 26.47
C VAL A 694 43.53 16.87 26.73
N GLU A 695 43.37 17.71 25.70
CA GLU A 695 43.42 19.16 25.88
C GLU A 695 42.30 19.68 26.80
N LYS A 696 41.08 19.13 26.65
CA LYS A 696 39.93 19.50 27.49
C LYS A 696 40.17 19.12 28.95
N ILE A 697 40.62 17.90 29.19
CA ILE A 697 40.98 17.40 30.53
C ILE A 697 42.01 18.33 31.18
N MET A 698 43.10 18.63 30.46
CA MET A 698 44.20 19.44 30.99
C MET A 698 43.79 20.89 31.26
N ASN A 699 42.93 21.47 30.42
CA ASN A 699 42.44 22.84 30.64
C ASN A 699 41.60 22.93 31.92
N VAL A 700 40.66 22.00 32.13
CA VAL A 700 39.85 21.99 33.37
C VAL A 700 40.71 21.76 34.61
N LEU A 701 41.69 20.87 34.54
CA LEU A 701 42.61 20.60 35.66
C LEU A 701 43.50 21.79 36.02
N ARG A 702 44.02 22.53 35.02
CA ARG A 702 44.83 23.73 35.27
C ARG A 702 44.03 24.84 35.96
N GLU A 703 42.74 24.94 35.64
CA GLU A 703 41.84 25.91 36.29
C GLU A 703 41.37 25.44 37.67
N ASN A 704 41.35 24.12 37.92
CA ASN A 704 40.79 23.50 39.12
C ASN A 704 41.74 22.43 39.69
N ILE A 705 42.91 22.87 40.17
CA ILE A 705 43.99 21.94 40.54
C ILE A 705 43.63 20.96 41.67
N ASN A 706 42.65 21.33 42.49
CA ASN A 706 42.10 20.49 43.55
C ASN A 706 41.39 19.23 43.05
N LEU A 707 41.09 19.13 41.75
CA LEU A 707 40.47 17.95 41.14
C LEU A 707 41.49 16.96 40.56
N LEU A 708 42.79 17.31 40.55
CA LEU A 708 43.85 16.50 39.94
C LEU A 708 43.97 15.11 40.56
N GLU A 709 43.91 15.02 41.89
CA GLU A 709 44.03 13.75 42.63
C GLU A 709 42.94 12.76 42.21
N GLY A 710 41.67 13.16 42.33
CA GLY A 710 40.54 12.30 41.94
C GLY A 710 40.54 11.92 40.45
N CYS A 711 40.90 12.86 39.57
CA CYS A 711 40.98 12.59 38.14
C CYS A 711 42.09 11.58 37.80
N TYR A 712 43.26 11.70 38.43
CA TYR A 712 44.38 10.78 38.23
C TYR A 712 44.06 9.38 38.78
N ASP A 713 43.40 9.30 39.94
CA ASP A 713 42.92 8.03 40.52
C ASP A 713 41.97 7.31 39.56
N THR A 714 41.02 8.04 38.95
CA THR A 714 40.12 7.47 37.93
C THR A 714 40.90 6.98 36.72
N TYR A 715 41.86 7.77 36.20
CA TYR A 715 42.70 7.37 35.08
C TYR A 715 43.47 6.08 35.36
N GLU A 716 44.19 5.97 36.47
CA GLU A 716 44.93 4.76 36.83
C GLU A 716 44.01 3.55 37.00
N LYS A 717 42.84 3.74 37.65
CA LYS A 717 41.86 2.67 37.81
C LYS A 717 41.30 2.17 36.47
N VAL A 718 40.94 3.07 35.55
CA VAL A 718 40.30 2.71 34.28
C VAL A 718 41.33 2.15 33.28
N LYS A 719 42.54 2.70 33.27
CA LYS A 719 43.68 2.27 32.45
C LYS A 719 44.01 0.79 32.62
N VAL A 720 43.84 0.23 33.83
CA VAL A 720 44.01 -1.21 34.07
C VAL A 720 43.08 -2.06 33.20
N SER A 721 41.89 -1.55 32.89
CA SER A 721 40.85 -2.26 32.14
C SER A 721 40.82 -1.94 30.64
N LEU A 722 41.13 -0.71 30.23
CA LEU A 722 41.01 -0.25 28.84
C LEU A 722 42.35 -0.09 28.12
N GLU A 723 43.47 -0.33 28.82
CA GLU A 723 44.84 -0.02 28.39
C GLU A 723 45.11 1.49 28.30
N ASP A 724 46.39 1.88 28.35
CA ASP A 724 46.81 3.28 28.49
C ASP A 724 46.68 4.09 27.19
N SER A 725 46.44 5.40 27.32
CA SER A 725 46.60 6.40 26.25
C SER A 725 47.94 7.12 26.45
N ALA A 726 48.88 6.93 25.53
CA ALA A 726 50.21 7.53 25.61
C ALA A 726 50.15 9.07 25.71
N GLN A 727 49.21 9.69 25.00
CA GLN A 727 49.03 11.14 25.01
C GLN A 727 48.50 11.64 26.35
N LEU A 728 47.53 10.93 26.95
CA LEU A 728 47.00 11.28 28.26
C LEU A 728 48.04 11.07 29.37
N SER A 729 48.76 9.94 29.32
CA SER A 729 49.88 9.62 30.22
C SER A 729 50.98 10.68 30.20
N ASP A 730 51.39 11.10 29.01
CA ASP A 730 52.40 12.15 28.85
C ASP A 730 51.89 13.52 29.30
N ALA A 731 50.61 13.82 29.06
CA ALA A 731 50.00 15.07 29.52
C ALA A 731 49.90 15.15 31.05
N PHE A 732 49.55 14.05 31.74
CA PHE A 732 49.60 14.00 33.20
C PHE A 732 51.02 14.19 33.75
N LYS A 733 52.03 13.52 33.16
CA LYS A 733 53.44 13.69 33.55
C LYS A 733 53.90 15.14 33.39
N ASN A 734 53.53 15.78 32.29
CA ASN A 734 53.88 17.17 32.03
C ASN A 734 53.23 18.11 33.04
N LEU A 735 51.93 17.93 33.32
CA LEU A 735 51.22 18.74 34.31
C LEU A 735 51.81 18.57 35.72
N LEU A 736 52.12 17.34 36.13
CA LEU A 736 52.78 17.05 37.41
C LEU A 736 54.17 17.72 37.49
N GLY A 737 54.95 17.63 36.41
CA GLY A 737 56.25 18.29 36.33
C GLY A 737 56.18 19.82 36.42
N GLU A 738 55.16 20.43 35.82
CA GLU A 738 54.90 21.88 35.93
C GLU A 738 54.57 22.28 37.38
N LEU A 739 53.76 21.49 38.08
CA LEU A 739 53.36 21.75 39.47
C LEU A 739 54.51 21.55 40.45
N GLU A 740 55.37 20.54 40.24
CA GLU A 740 56.59 20.31 41.03
C GLU A 740 57.53 21.51 41.02
N MET A 741 57.61 22.21 39.89
CA MET A 741 58.43 23.42 39.76
C MET A 741 57.82 24.64 40.45
N GLN A 742 56.49 24.66 40.65
CA GLN A 742 55.76 25.79 41.25
C GLN A 742 55.55 25.63 42.76
N ASP A 743 55.19 24.44 43.24
CA ASP A 743 55.03 24.11 44.66
C ASP A 743 55.36 22.61 44.91
N PRO A 744 56.53 22.29 45.50
CA PRO A 744 56.96 20.92 45.77
C PRO A 744 56.04 20.12 46.70
N SER A 745 55.13 20.78 47.43
CA SER A 745 54.22 20.13 48.38
C SER A 745 52.98 19.50 47.73
N ILE A 746 52.60 19.95 46.52
CA ILE A 746 51.41 19.48 45.80
C ILE A 746 51.68 18.17 45.05
N ALA A 747 52.92 17.95 44.61
CA ALA A 747 53.31 16.75 43.87
C ALA A 747 53.64 15.53 44.74
N ALA A 748 53.89 15.74 46.04
CA ALA A 748 54.23 14.67 46.97
C ALA A 748 53.01 13.77 47.28
N THR A 749 51.78 14.29 47.20
CA THR A 749 50.53 13.55 47.46
C THR A 749 50.16 12.56 46.34
N LEU A 750 50.65 12.75 45.12
CA LEU A 750 50.31 11.92 43.94
C LEU A 750 51.36 10.84 43.62
N ARG A 751 52.53 10.86 44.27
CA ARG A 751 53.59 9.84 44.10
C ARG A 751 53.42 8.64 45.03
N ASP A 752 52.65 8.77 46.11
CA ASP A 752 52.41 7.68 47.06
C ASP A 752 51.41 6.62 46.54
N SER A 753 50.80 6.82 45.36
CA SER A 753 49.91 5.85 44.69
C SER A 753 50.61 4.93 43.69
N ASP A 754 51.91 5.13 43.42
CA ASP A 754 52.72 4.36 42.47
C ASP A 754 53.49 3.17 43.12
N ASP A 755 53.30 2.90 44.42
CA ASP A 755 53.98 1.83 45.20
C ASP A 755 53.11 0.58 45.45
#